data_AF-A0A669BFW3-F1
#
_entry.id   AF-A0A669BFW3-F1
#
_cell.length_a   1.000
_cell.length_b   1.000
_cell.length_c   1.000
_cell.angle_alpha   90.00
_cell.angle_beta   90.00
_cell.angle_gamma   90.00
#
_symmetry.space_group_name_H-M   'P 1'
#
loop_
_entity.id
_entity.type
_entity.pdbx_description
1 polymer ?
#
loop_
_entity_poly.entity_id
_entity_poly.type
_entity_poly.pdbx_seq_one_letter_code
_entity_poly.pdbx_strand_id
1 'polypeptide(L)'
;MGDVPRVVENDQGKILWDFQIQMDKMEVSNQPDIVVVDKQRKMAVVDVAILNHSNIKKKEHEKLEKYQGLREELEKMWRVKVIVVPVVHLSVNLSDGEQLSITGVDEHGSLLVLANHTLLVEGQVIRSPTNTLSVYYCSGLEGSMGIFQLHYQIFRLSCSLPKRPHFGDVSVLDLLPGGTARFHCHMGYHLHGEPVLTCLNASLPVWSDKEPVCRALCGGTVKNATVGRVLSPSPHHGPNATLDRSCSWSLEAPKDQRLHLHLERLALGPTDRLVLWSGLDAGSVVLFDSGRGGQIPFEGVISEGPAVRIQFITDQPNHNTGFNIRYEAFERGHCYEPYLQNGNFTTSDPLYGVGTVVQFTCDPGHSLEQGPPVIECISARDPYWNDTEPLCKAQCGGDLSGPGGLILSPNWPEWYGEGEDCSWRIHVGEDKRVLLDVQLLNISDSDMLTITDGDEVTTRILGRYVGGSSPFKLSSTTPDLTVTFHSDPAGLVFGKGEGFIINYIEVSRNDSCPDLPEIQNGWKTTSHVALVRGACITYQCDPGYDLVGRETLTCQLDLSWSSQPPFCEKIMYCSDPGHVEHATRSLSDPKLLVGTTIQYSCNTGFILQGGATITCYGREPGTPVWTSHLPHCVSEDSVSCENPGVPDNGYQILSKRLYLPGESLTFVCYQGYELIGEVAIKCILGNPSFWSERFPIAHFCQSGHKQTYNSRERYVNKFNTKSSKTSISEFVFLCVCLFLLIMCIRCRYNSNLRLPLIYPHPYRQITVETEFDNPLYETGGVSSIQFSSIELNFNLDTAKITTNTSSVG
;
A
#
# COMPACT_ATOMS: atom_id res chain seq x y z
N MET A 1 4.09 -12.69 -18.04
CA MET A 1 5.05 -11.90 -17.21
C MET A 1 5.40 -10.66 -18.01
N GLY A 2 5.37 -9.47 -17.41
CA GLY A 2 5.88 -8.27 -18.07
C GLY A 2 7.40 -8.18 -17.91
N ASP A 3 8.09 -7.60 -18.88
CA ASP A 3 9.52 -7.28 -18.74
C ASP A 3 9.72 -6.29 -17.59
N VAL A 4 10.33 -6.76 -16.50
CA VAL A 4 10.88 -5.86 -15.49
C VAL A 4 12.03 -5.11 -16.16
N PRO A 5 12.05 -3.77 -16.19
CA PRO A 5 13.08 -3.03 -16.90
C PRO A 5 14.44 -3.34 -16.28
N ARG A 6 15.34 -4.01 -17.01
CA ARG A 6 16.68 -4.47 -16.59
C ARG A 6 17.67 -3.33 -16.21
N VAL A 7 17.14 -2.13 -16.03
CA VAL A 7 17.83 -0.86 -15.89
C VAL A 7 16.98 0.01 -14.96
N VAL A 8 17.52 0.36 -13.79
CA VAL A 8 16.95 1.38 -12.89
C VAL A 8 17.97 2.50 -12.75
N GLU A 9 17.54 3.75 -12.93
CA GLU A 9 18.42 4.91 -12.93
C GLU A 9 17.82 6.08 -12.14
N ASN A 10 18.65 6.78 -11.40
CA ASN A 10 18.32 8.02 -10.70
C ASN A 10 19.48 9.03 -10.82
N ASP A 11 19.39 10.17 -10.13
CA ASP A 11 20.39 11.24 -10.23
C ASP A 11 21.78 10.88 -9.69
N GLN A 12 21.86 9.87 -8.80
CA GLN A 12 23.11 9.43 -8.17
C GLN A 12 23.76 8.26 -8.91
N GLY A 13 22.97 7.37 -9.52
CA GLY A 13 23.51 6.17 -10.15
C GLY A 13 22.53 5.39 -11.02
N LYS A 14 23.03 4.28 -11.56
CA LYS A 14 22.34 3.37 -12.48
C LYS A 14 22.63 1.93 -12.08
N ILE A 15 21.61 1.09 -12.00
CA ILE A 15 21.71 -0.35 -11.73
C ILE A 15 21.24 -1.09 -12.98
N LEU A 16 22.06 -2.03 -13.46
CA LEU A 16 21.77 -2.97 -14.53
C LEU A 16 21.72 -4.38 -13.93
N TRP A 17 20.88 -5.26 -14.44
CA TRP A 17 20.92 -6.69 -14.10
C TRP A 17 20.54 -7.57 -15.30
N ASP A 18 21.01 -8.81 -15.33
CA ASP A 18 20.90 -9.72 -16.48
C ASP A 18 21.30 -9.05 -17.82
N PHE A 19 22.29 -8.16 -17.78
CA PHE A 19 22.62 -7.24 -18.88
C PHE A 19 24.01 -7.54 -19.44
N GLN A 20 24.07 -7.88 -20.72
CA GLN A 20 25.34 -8.17 -21.40
C GLN A 20 26.05 -6.88 -21.81
N ILE A 21 27.31 -6.73 -21.41
CA ILE A 21 28.13 -5.55 -21.64
C ILE A 21 28.79 -5.65 -23.02
N GLN A 22 28.50 -4.68 -23.89
CA GLN A 22 29.21 -4.51 -25.17
C GLN A 22 30.56 -3.81 -24.96
N MET A 23 31.59 -4.26 -25.67
CA MET A 23 32.98 -3.83 -25.50
C MET A 23 33.74 -3.89 -26.82
N ASP A 24 34.74 -3.00 -27.01
CA ASP A 24 35.60 -2.97 -28.21
C ASP A 24 36.46 -4.24 -28.39
N LYS A 25 36.69 -4.97 -27.30
CA LYS A 25 37.46 -6.21 -27.24
C LYS A 25 36.57 -7.32 -26.68
N MET A 26 36.59 -8.48 -27.34
CA MET A 26 35.71 -9.60 -27.02
C MET A 26 36.22 -10.40 -25.82
N GLU A 27 35.57 -10.24 -24.67
CA GLU A 27 35.89 -10.93 -23.41
C GLU A 27 34.82 -11.99 -23.10
N VAL A 28 35.22 -13.14 -22.57
CA VAL A 28 34.32 -14.31 -22.37
C VAL A 28 33.30 -14.07 -21.24
N SER A 29 33.67 -13.32 -20.21
CA SER A 29 32.84 -13.04 -19.03
C SER A 29 32.11 -11.69 -19.14
N ASN A 30 31.36 -11.46 -20.23
CA ASN A 30 30.74 -10.16 -20.53
C ASN A 30 29.31 -9.94 -19.98
N GLN A 31 28.75 -10.91 -19.25
CA GLN A 31 27.46 -10.79 -18.57
C GLN A 31 27.63 -11.08 -17.06
N PRO A 32 27.70 -10.06 -16.21
CA PRO A 32 27.59 -10.17 -14.76
C PRO A 32 26.12 -10.08 -14.31
N ASP A 33 25.84 -10.56 -13.10
CA ASP A 33 24.48 -10.62 -12.57
C ASP A 33 23.91 -9.21 -12.34
N ILE A 34 24.72 -8.30 -11.74
CA ILE A 34 24.36 -6.90 -11.49
C ILE A 34 25.55 -5.96 -11.81
N VAL A 35 25.28 -4.79 -12.36
CA VAL A 35 26.25 -3.69 -12.51
C VAL A 35 25.69 -2.42 -11.87
N VAL A 36 26.46 -1.77 -11.01
CA VAL A 36 26.08 -0.50 -10.36
C VAL A 36 27.04 0.60 -10.82
N VAL A 37 26.54 1.58 -11.56
CA VAL A 37 27.29 2.76 -12.03
C VAL A 37 26.96 3.95 -11.13
N ASP A 38 27.93 4.44 -10.37
CA ASP A 38 27.86 5.66 -9.57
C ASP A 38 28.31 6.85 -10.44
N LYS A 39 27.39 7.79 -10.67
CA LYS A 39 27.62 8.96 -11.54
C LYS A 39 28.73 9.88 -10.99
N GLN A 40 29.11 9.72 -9.72
CA GLN A 40 30.23 10.41 -9.06
C GLN A 40 31.60 9.72 -9.25
N ARG A 41 31.76 8.95 -10.35
CA ARG A 41 33.01 8.34 -10.90
C ARG A 41 33.40 6.94 -10.40
N LYS A 42 32.45 6.09 -10.03
CA LYS A 42 32.73 4.67 -9.70
C LYS A 42 31.80 3.73 -10.45
N MET A 43 32.22 2.48 -10.61
CA MET A 43 31.33 1.40 -11.03
C MET A 43 31.66 0.13 -10.25
N ALA A 44 30.65 -0.65 -9.90
CA ALA A 44 30.78 -1.97 -9.32
C ALA A 44 30.18 -3.02 -10.27
N VAL A 45 30.93 -4.09 -10.51
CA VAL A 45 30.45 -5.32 -11.16
C VAL A 45 30.22 -6.33 -10.05
N VAL A 46 28.98 -6.80 -9.91
CA VAL A 46 28.54 -7.65 -8.81
C VAL A 46 28.04 -8.98 -9.38
N ASP A 47 28.53 -10.08 -8.81
CA ASP A 47 28.15 -11.44 -9.20
C ASP A 47 27.96 -12.26 -7.91
N VAL A 48 26.92 -13.09 -7.88
CA VAL A 48 26.39 -13.75 -6.69
C VAL A 48 26.61 -15.25 -6.77
N ALA A 49 27.03 -15.87 -5.65
CA ALA A 49 27.21 -17.31 -5.57
C ALA A 49 26.74 -17.86 -4.22
N ILE A 50 25.95 -18.94 -4.24
CA ILE A 50 25.53 -19.69 -3.06
C ILE A 50 26.44 -20.92 -2.95
N LEU A 51 27.16 -21.09 -1.84
CA LEU A 51 28.09 -22.20 -1.63
C LEU A 51 28.15 -22.65 -0.16
N ASN A 52 28.68 -23.86 0.04
CA ASN A 52 28.98 -24.42 1.35
C ASN A 52 30.42 -24.07 1.80
N HIS A 53 30.64 -24.05 3.12
CA HIS A 53 31.74 -23.36 3.83
C HIS A 53 33.16 -23.64 3.31
N SER A 54 33.44 -24.85 2.82
CA SER A 54 34.79 -25.28 2.44
C SER A 54 35.39 -24.60 1.19
N ASN A 55 34.59 -23.89 0.38
CA ASN A 55 35.04 -23.34 -0.90
C ASN A 55 34.96 -21.81 -1.03
N ILE A 56 34.59 -21.06 0.01
CA ILE A 56 34.31 -19.61 -0.06
C ILE A 56 35.47 -18.83 -0.70
N LYS A 57 36.66 -18.82 -0.06
CA LYS A 57 37.84 -18.08 -0.53
C LYS A 57 38.30 -18.52 -1.93
N LYS A 58 38.10 -19.79 -2.27
CA LYS A 58 38.40 -20.32 -3.61
C LYS A 58 37.43 -19.74 -4.65
N LYS A 59 36.15 -19.60 -4.33
CA LYS A 59 35.14 -19.04 -5.24
C LYS A 59 35.22 -17.51 -5.34
N GLU A 60 35.49 -16.84 -4.23
CA GLU A 60 35.79 -15.41 -4.19
C GLU A 60 36.95 -15.07 -5.15
N HIS A 61 38.05 -15.82 -5.06
CA HIS A 61 39.19 -15.69 -5.96
C HIS A 61 38.81 -16.01 -7.42
N GLU A 62 38.15 -17.14 -7.67
CA GLU A 62 37.67 -17.55 -9.00
C GLU A 62 36.78 -16.47 -9.65
N LYS A 63 35.89 -15.81 -8.89
CA LYS A 63 35.01 -14.74 -9.40
C LYS A 63 35.76 -13.42 -9.59
N LEU A 64 36.74 -13.09 -8.76
CA LEU A 64 37.63 -11.93 -8.98
C LEU A 64 38.47 -12.10 -10.24
N GLU A 65 39.05 -13.29 -10.46
CA GLU A 65 39.78 -13.62 -11.68
C GLU A 65 38.87 -13.62 -12.92
N LYS A 66 37.68 -14.25 -12.83
CA LYS A 66 36.67 -14.34 -13.92
C LYS A 66 36.36 -12.99 -14.57
N TYR A 67 36.32 -11.92 -13.79
CA TYR A 67 35.96 -10.57 -14.25
C TYR A 67 37.12 -9.58 -14.28
N GLN A 68 38.37 -10.01 -14.08
CA GLN A 68 39.51 -9.09 -14.15
C GLN A 68 39.66 -8.43 -15.54
N GLY A 69 39.57 -9.23 -16.62
CA GLY A 69 39.62 -8.70 -17.99
C GLY A 69 38.48 -7.73 -18.32
N LEU A 70 37.26 -8.05 -17.87
CA LEU A 70 36.08 -7.17 -17.96
C LEU A 70 36.34 -5.84 -17.24
N ARG A 71 36.88 -5.89 -16.02
CA ARG A 71 37.19 -4.72 -15.20
C ARG A 71 38.18 -3.79 -15.89
N GLU A 72 39.28 -4.33 -16.42
CA GLU A 72 40.36 -3.55 -17.03
C GLU A 72 39.90 -2.81 -18.31
N GLU A 73 39.14 -3.46 -19.19
CA GLU A 73 38.59 -2.80 -20.38
C GLU A 73 37.49 -1.79 -20.03
N LEU A 74 36.69 -2.03 -18.98
CA LEU A 74 35.70 -1.06 -18.49
C LEU A 74 36.34 0.20 -17.86
N GLU A 75 37.39 0.06 -17.04
CA GLU A 75 38.13 1.21 -16.49
C GLU A 75 38.70 2.09 -17.63
N LYS A 76 39.17 1.45 -18.70
CA LYS A 76 39.75 2.09 -19.89
C LYS A 76 38.71 2.78 -20.78
N MET A 77 37.61 2.12 -21.14
CA MET A 77 36.58 2.70 -22.01
C MET A 77 35.80 3.82 -21.31
N TRP A 78 35.37 3.61 -20.06
CA TRP A 78 34.45 4.52 -19.35
C TRP A 78 35.17 5.56 -18.49
N ARG A 79 36.49 5.45 -18.30
CA ARG A 79 37.33 6.36 -17.49
C ARG A 79 36.87 6.54 -16.03
N VAL A 80 36.16 5.55 -15.50
CA VAL A 80 35.76 5.45 -14.08
C VAL A 80 36.50 4.29 -13.43
N LYS A 81 36.70 4.33 -12.11
CA LYS A 81 37.28 3.20 -11.38
C LYS A 81 36.24 2.09 -11.22
N VAL A 82 36.59 0.86 -11.59
CA VAL A 82 35.69 -0.29 -11.52
C VAL A 82 36.11 -1.19 -10.37
N ILE A 83 35.15 -1.79 -9.67
CA ILE A 83 35.36 -2.71 -8.56
C ILE A 83 34.58 -3.98 -8.86
N VAL A 84 35.24 -5.15 -8.82
CA VAL A 84 34.53 -6.44 -8.85
C VAL A 84 34.18 -6.82 -7.41
N VAL A 85 32.91 -7.11 -7.16
CA VAL A 85 32.36 -7.44 -5.84
C VAL A 85 31.75 -8.85 -5.91
N PRO A 86 32.51 -9.90 -5.57
CA PRO A 86 31.95 -11.24 -5.45
C PRO A 86 31.06 -11.33 -4.19
N VAL A 87 29.79 -11.65 -4.36
CA VAL A 87 28.85 -11.85 -3.25
C VAL A 87 28.66 -13.35 -3.03
N VAL A 88 29.55 -13.94 -2.23
CA VAL A 88 29.44 -15.35 -1.84
C VAL A 88 28.65 -15.44 -0.54
N HIS A 89 27.42 -15.97 -0.60
CA HIS A 89 26.53 -16.08 0.56
C HIS A 89 26.85 -17.34 1.38
N LEU A 90 26.85 -17.21 2.71
CA LEU A 90 27.15 -18.26 3.69
C LEU A 90 26.16 -18.20 4.86
N SER A 91 25.70 -19.36 5.33
CA SER A 91 24.86 -19.47 6.53
C SER A 91 25.61 -19.11 7.82
N VAL A 92 25.04 -18.17 8.59
CA VAL A 92 25.31 -17.82 10.01
C VAL A 92 26.75 -18.03 10.50
N ASN A 93 27.50 -16.93 10.58
CA ASN A 93 28.90 -16.91 10.96
C ASN A 93 29.11 -16.71 12.47
N LEU A 94 29.67 -17.72 13.16
CA LEU A 94 30.28 -17.61 14.49
C LEU A 94 31.72 -18.13 14.38
N SER A 95 32.67 -17.47 15.04
CA SER A 95 34.08 -17.87 15.03
C SER A 95 34.41 -18.92 16.11
N ASP A 96 35.51 -19.65 15.93
CA ASP A 96 35.94 -20.74 16.84
C ASP A 96 36.14 -20.22 18.28
N GLY A 97 35.14 -20.49 19.14
CA GLY A 97 35.12 -20.09 20.55
C GLY A 97 34.00 -19.13 20.93
N GLU A 98 33.22 -18.61 19.98
CA GLU A 98 32.02 -17.82 20.27
C GLU A 98 30.82 -18.72 20.60
N GLN A 99 30.06 -18.37 21.64
CA GLN A 99 28.87 -19.10 22.04
C GLN A 99 27.65 -18.18 22.15
N LEU A 100 26.63 -18.49 21.35
CA LEU A 100 25.30 -17.88 21.40
C LEU A 100 24.28 -18.93 21.85
N SER A 101 23.46 -18.62 22.85
CA SER A 101 22.34 -19.46 23.26
C SER A 101 21.14 -18.61 23.68
N ILE A 102 19.95 -19.03 23.25
CA ILE A 102 18.68 -18.38 23.58
C ILE A 102 17.94 -19.30 24.54
N THR A 103 17.61 -18.77 25.71
CA THR A 103 16.92 -19.45 26.79
C THR A 103 15.57 -18.80 27.06
N GLY A 104 14.64 -19.59 27.60
CA GLY A 104 13.35 -19.14 28.12
C GLY A 104 13.15 -19.69 29.52
N VAL A 105 11.96 -19.46 30.07
CA VAL A 105 11.55 -19.99 31.37
C VAL A 105 10.29 -20.83 31.16
N ASP A 106 10.14 -21.95 31.86
CA ASP A 106 8.90 -22.73 31.83
C ASP A 106 7.83 -22.18 32.80
N GLU A 107 6.62 -22.77 32.77
CA GLU A 107 5.51 -22.39 33.66
C GLU A 107 5.79 -22.63 35.16
N HIS A 108 6.92 -23.22 35.51
CA HIS A 108 7.35 -23.52 36.89
C HIS A 108 8.57 -22.70 37.32
N GLY A 109 9.09 -21.81 36.47
CA GLY A 109 10.24 -20.97 36.76
C GLY A 109 11.59 -21.61 36.44
N SER A 110 11.62 -22.78 35.78
CA SER A 110 12.85 -23.48 35.41
C SER A 110 13.39 -22.95 34.07
N LEU A 111 14.72 -22.92 33.94
CA LEU A 111 15.41 -22.30 32.81
C LEU A 111 15.61 -23.31 31.67
N LEU A 112 15.03 -23.01 30.50
CA LEU A 112 14.95 -23.89 29.33
C LEU A 112 15.81 -23.35 28.18
N VAL A 113 16.61 -24.19 27.51
CA VAL A 113 17.34 -23.80 26.30
C VAL A 113 16.41 -23.93 25.09
N LEU A 114 16.06 -22.81 24.46
CA LEU A 114 15.19 -22.75 23.28
C LEU A 114 15.99 -22.92 21.98
N ALA A 115 17.20 -22.34 21.93
CA ALA A 115 18.15 -22.55 20.83
C ALA A 115 19.60 -22.37 21.29
N ASN A 116 20.54 -22.95 20.54
CA ASN A 116 21.98 -22.88 20.80
C ASN A 116 22.74 -22.71 19.48
N HIS A 117 23.98 -22.24 19.51
CA HIS A 117 24.82 -21.92 18.34
C HIS A 117 24.89 -23.00 17.25
N THR A 118 24.74 -24.29 17.61
CA THR A 118 24.71 -25.42 16.67
C THR A 118 23.37 -25.66 15.96
N LEU A 119 22.31 -24.93 16.33
CA LEU A 119 20.92 -25.13 15.91
C LEU A 119 20.24 -23.82 15.45
N LEU A 120 21.02 -22.76 15.20
CA LEU A 120 20.54 -21.43 14.79
C LEU A 120 20.80 -21.19 13.30
N VAL A 121 19.74 -20.86 12.56
CA VAL A 121 19.74 -20.60 11.11
C VAL A 121 19.03 -19.27 10.82
N GLU A 122 19.50 -18.53 9.82
CA GLU A 122 18.86 -17.28 9.40
C GLU A 122 17.42 -17.53 8.91
N GLY A 123 16.46 -16.73 9.40
CA GLY A 123 15.02 -16.90 9.14
C GLY A 123 14.29 -17.88 10.07
N GLN A 124 14.98 -18.52 11.03
CA GLN A 124 14.37 -19.44 11.99
C GLN A 124 13.54 -18.70 13.06
N VAL A 125 12.25 -19.05 13.18
CA VAL A 125 11.35 -18.50 14.21
C VAL A 125 11.52 -19.28 15.52
N ILE A 126 11.76 -18.55 16.62
CA ILE A 126 11.89 -19.10 17.98
C ILE A 126 10.78 -18.49 18.84
N ARG A 127 9.96 -19.33 19.48
CA ARG A 127 8.89 -18.91 20.38
C ARG A 127 9.27 -19.24 21.83
N SER A 128 9.07 -18.31 22.76
CA SER A 128 9.17 -18.58 24.21
C SER A 128 7.79 -19.03 24.74
N PRO A 129 7.71 -20.00 25.66
CA PRO A 129 6.45 -20.37 26.31
C PRO A 129 5.96 -19.35 27.35
N THR A 130 6.80 -18.36 27.72
CA THR A 130 6.48 -17.32 28.71
C THR A 130 6.73 -15.91 28.16
N ASN A 131 6.26 -14.90 28.90
CA ASN A 131 6.55 -13.47 28.70
C ASN A 131 8.03 -13.08 28.92
N THR A 132 8.93 -14.05 29.11
CA THR A 132 10.35 -13.88 29.34
C THR A 132 11.18 -14.68 28.34
N LEU A 133 12.22 -14.05 27.82
CA LEU A 133 13.24 -14.68 26.98
C LEU A 133 14.59 -14.05 27.31
N SER A 134 15.63 -14.87 27.31
CA SER A 134 16.98 -14.51 27.69
C SER A 134 17.94 -14.86 26.55
N VAL A 135 18.80 -13.91 26.16
CA VAL A 135 19.84 -14.13 25.15
C VAL A 135 21.19 -14.04 25.83
N TYR A 136 21.94 -15.15 25.83
CA TYR A 136 23.30 -15.22 26.31
C TYR A 136 24.26 -15.28 25.12
N TYR A 137 25.22 -14.35 25.09
CA TYR A 137 26.28 -14.29 24.08
C TYR A 137 27.65 -14.13 24.77
N CYS A 138 28.62 -14.91 24.31
CA CYS A 138 30.00 -14.93 24.80
C CYS A 138 30.96 -14.87 23.60
N SER A 139 31.84 -13.88 23.61
CA SER A 139 32.78 -13.59 22.52
C SER A 139 34.18 -14.16 22.81
N GLY A 140 34.89 -14.58 21.76
CA GLY A 140 36.26 -15.07 21.86
C GLY A 140 37.27 -13.97 22.20
N LEU A 141 38.43 -14.35 22.76
CA LEU A 141 39.47 -13.39 23.18
C LEU A 141 40.18 -12.66 22.03
N GLU A 142 40.09 -13.16 20.79
CA GLU A 142 40.73 -12.55 19.61
C GLU A 142 39.82 -11.58 18.84
N GLY A 143 39.49 -10.46 19.50
CA GLY A 143 39.27 -9.13 18.87
C GLY A 143 38.21 -8.97 17.78
N SER A 144 37.38 -9.98 17.53
CA SER A 144 36.38 -10.02 16.48
C SER A 144 35.02 -9.59 17.03
N MET A 145 34.49 -8.49 16.52
CA MET A 145 33.17 -7.99 16.93
C MET A 145 32.08 -8.76 16.17
N GLY A 146 31.63 -9.88 16.73
CA GLY A 146 30.37 -10.50 16.32
C GLY A 146 29.22 -9.52 16.53
N ILE A 147 28.37 -9.34 15.50
CA ILE A 147 27.16 -8.52 15.55
C ILE A 147 25.98 -9.43 15.23
N PHE A 148 25.09 -9.61 16.20
CA PHE A 148 23.80 -10.27 15.98
C PHE A 148 22.67 -9.23 16.04
N GLN A 149 21.68 -9.38 15.16
CA GLN A 149 20.48 -8.54 15.15
C GLN A 149 19.26 -9.42 15.40
N LEU A 150 18.67 -9.31 16.61
CA LEU A 150 17.43 -9.98 16.94
C LEU A 150 16.24 -9.12 16.47
N HIS A 151 15.35 -9.71 15.66
CA HIS A 151 14.04 -9.13 15.40
C HIS A 151 13.01 -9.96 16.16
N TYR A 152 12.20 -9.31 17.00
CA TYR A 152 11.19 -9.98 17.83
C TYR A 152 9.81 -9.35 17.59
N GLN A 153 8.77 -10.16 17.76
CA GLN A 153 7.38 -9.75 17.66
C GLN A 153 6.59 -10.31 18.84
N ILE A 154 5.71 -9.49 19.42
CA ILE A 154 4.82 -9.91 20.50
C ILE A 154 3.47 -10.23 19.88
N PHE A 155 3.04 -11.49 20.00
CA PHE A 155 1.74 -11.97 19.52
C PHE A 155 0.91 -12.44 20.71
N ARG A 156 -0.41 -12.24 20.65
CA ARG A 156 -1.32 -12.93 21.58
C ARG A 156 -1.71 -14.27 20.98
N LEU A 157 -1.30 -15.33 21.66
CA LEU A 157 -1.76 -16.68 21.44
C LEU A 157 -3.30 -16.73 21.49
N SER A 158 -3.92 -17.29 20.45
CA SER A 158 -5.37 -17.42 20.29
C SER A 158 -5.75 -18.84 19.84
N CYS A 159 -6.98 -19.28 20.12
CA CYS A 159 -7.47 -20.56 19.65
C CYS A 159 -7.65 -20.56 18.13
N SER A 160 -7.41 -21.70 17.49
CA SER A 160 -7.63 -21.88 16.05
C SER A 160 -9.10 -21.66 15.69
N LEU A 161 -9.35 -21.12 14.48
CA LEU A 161 -10.71 -20.92 14.00
C LEU A 161 -11.43 -22.28 13.90
N PRO A 162 -12.54 -22.51 14.64
CA PRO A 162 -13.19 -23.81 14.68
C PRO A 162 -13.83 -24.14 13.32
N LYS A 163 -13.76 -25.42 12.94
CA LYS A 163 -14.34 -25.89 11.68
C LYS A 163 -15.86 -25.80 11.72
N ARG A 164 -16.46 -25.32 10.62
CA ARG A 164 -17.92 -25.33 10.45
C ARG A 164 -18.39 -26.80 10.40
N PRO A 165 -19.38 -27.22 11.21
CA PRO A 165 -19.91 -28.57 11.15
C PRO A 165 -20.65 -28.79 9.83
N HIS A 166 -20.55 -30.01 9.27
CA HIS A 166 -21.30 -30.36 8.07
C HIS A 166 -22.81 -30.36 8.40
N PHE A 167 -23.61 -29.63 7.60
CA PHE A 167 -25.02 -29.29 7.90
C PHE A 167 -25.25 -28.49 9.19
N GLY A 168 -24.35 -27.54 9.47
CA GLY A 168 -24.54 -26.52 10.50
C GLY A 168 -23.62 -25.32 10.31
N ASP A 169 -23.65 -24.41 11.28
CA ASP A 169 -22.93 -23.15 11.30
C ASP A 169 -22.27 -22.90 12.65
N VAL A 170 -21.19 -22.11 12.65
CA VAL A 170 -20.47 -21.69 13.86
C VAL A 170 -20.38 -20.16 13.91
N SER A 171 -20.81 -19.57 15.01
CA SER A 171 -20.60 -18.15 15.31
C SER A 171 -19.50 -18.00 16.36
N VAL A 172 -18.35 -17.51 15.92
CA VAL A 172 -17.21 -17.18 16.80
C VAL A 172 -17.43 -15.78 17.36
N LEU A 173 -17.35 -15.63 18.68
CA LEU A 173 -17.45 -14.34 19.37
C LEU A 173 -16.08 -13.75 19.70
N ASP A 174 -15.14 -14.59 20.13
CA ASP A 174 -13.72 -14.25 20.35
C ASP A 174 -12.87 -15.53 20.30
N LEU A 175 -11.61 -15.39 19.89
CA LEU A 175 -10.58 -16.44 19.82
C LEU A 175 -9.52 -16.32 20.93
N LEU A 176 -9.49 -15.21 21.67
CA LEU A 176 -8.60 -15.03 22.82
C LEU A 176 -9.03 -15.95 23.99
N PRO A 177 -8.14 -16.20 24.98
CA PRO A 177 -8.48 -17.02 26.14
C PRO A 177 -9.69 -16.47 26.92
N GLY A 178 -10.69 -17.32 27.17
CA GLY A 178 -12.01 -16.94 27.69
C GLY A 178 -13.04 -16.56 26.63
N GLY A 179 -12.63 -16.40 25.37
CA GLY A 179 -13.50 -16.27 24.20
C GLY A 179 -14.32 -17.53 23.92
N THR A 180 -15.40 -17.40 23.15
CA THR A 180 -16.33 -18.51 22.88
C THR A 180 -16.74 -18.62 21.43
N ALA A 181 -16.97 -19.86 20.99
CA ALA A 181 -17.56 -20.21 19.71
C ALA A 181 -18.85 -21.02 19.92
N ARG A 182 -19.92 -20.65 19.22
CA ARG A 182 -21.26 -21.23 19.40
C ARG A 182 -21.72 -21.95 18.14
N PHE A 183 -22.15 -23.19 18.29
CA PHE A 183 -22.47 -24.09 17.18
C PHE A 183 -23.98 -24.31 17.06
N HIS A 184 -24.48 -24.28 15.82
CA HIS A 184 -25.88 -24.44 15.49
C HIS A 184 -26.00 -25.41 14.31
N CYS A 185 -27.05 -26.25 14.27
CA CYS A 185 -27.30 -27.14 13.15
C CYS A 185 -28.41 -26.62 12.26
N HIS A 186 -28.37 -26.98 10.98
CA HIS A 186 -29.47 -26.73 10.04
C HIS A 186 -30.70 -27.54 10.42
N MET A 187 -31.90 -27.07 10.07
CA MET A 187 -33.15 -27.69 10.51
C MET A 187 -33.23 -29.18 10.13
N GLY A 188 -33.68 -30.02 11.06
CA GLY A 188 -33.69 -31.49 10.91
C GLY A 188 -32.42 -32.20 11.39
N TYR A 189 -31.30 -31.49 11.56
CA TYR A 189 -30.09 -32.01 12.20
C TYR A 189 -30.04 -31.62 13.68
N HIS A 190 -29.58 -32.54 14.51
CA HIS A 190 -29.34 -32.33 15.94
C HIS A 190 -27.84 -32.26 16.22
N LEU A 191 -27.43 -31.33 17.09
CA LEU A 191 -26.04 -31.17 17.50
C LEU A 191 -25.62 -32.33 18.42
N HIS A 192 -24.45 -32.91 18.17
CA HIS A 192 -23.86 -33.96 19.00
C HIS A 192 -22.45 -33.53 19.44
N GLY A 193 -22.33 -33.17 20.71
CA GLY A 193 -21.20 -32.45 21.31
C GLY A 193 -21.67 -31.17 22.00
N GLU A 194 -20.77 -30.41 22.60
CA GLU A 194 -21.13 -29.19 23.34
C GLU A 194 -21.52 -28.03 22.39
N PRO A 195 -22.61 -27.29 22.66
CA PRO A 195 -23.08 -26.19 21.80
C PRO A 195 -22.28 -24.89 21.94
N VAL A 196 -21.43 -24.79 22.96
CA VAL A 196 -20.52 -23.66 23.18
C VAL A 196 -19.16 -24.20 23.55
N LEU A 197 -18.14 -23.92 22.73
CA LEU A 197 -16.75 -24.17 23.09
C LEU A 197 -16.14 -22.86 23.61
N THR A 198 -15.33 -22.97 24.67
CA THR A 198 -14.59 -21.85 25.25
C THR A 198 -13.11 -22.02 24.94
N CYS A 199 -12.42 -20.95 24.56
CA CYS A 199 -10.97 -20.98 24.36
C CYS A 199 -10.29 -21.03 25.73
N LEU A 200 -9.59 -22.14 26.02
CA LEU A 200 -8.90 -22.37 27.29
C LEU A 200 -7.39 -22.16 27.12
N ASN A 201 -6.78 -21.71 28.22
CA ASN A 201 -5.35 -21.46 28.40
C ASN A 201 -4.76 -20.32 27.52
N ALA A 202 -3.76 -19.62 28.07
CA ALA A 202 -3.05 -18.52 27.43
C ALA A 202 -1.65 -18.91 26.93
N SER A 203 -1.03 -19.98 27.46
CA SER A 203 0.29 -20.47 27.02
C SER A 203 0.21 -21.49 25.87
N LEU A 204 -0.91 -22.22 25.78
CA LEU A 204 -1.25 -23.13 24.69
C LEU A 204 -2.77 -23.12 24.50
N PRO A 205 -3.31 -22.28 23.59
CA PRO A 205 -4.75 -22.12 23.40
C PRO A 205 -5.39 -23.38 22.81
N VAL A 206 -6.38 -23.94 23.51
CA VAL A 206 -7.14 -25.12 23.07
C VAL A 206 -8.62 -24.94 23.39
N TRP A 207 -9.51 -25.37 22.50
CA TRP A 207 -10.95 -25.37 22.75
C TRP A 207 -11.33 -26.35 23.88
N SER A 208 -12.34 -25.99 24.67
CA SER A 208 -12.75 -26.74 25.87
C SER A 208 -13.20 -28.19 25.63
N ASP A 209 -13.62 -28.51 24.41
CA ASP A 209 -13.88 -29.86 23.92
C ASP A 209 -13.69 -29.87 22.38
N LYS A 210 -13.87 -31.01 21.73
CA LYS A 210 -13.82 -31.19 20.28
C LYS A 210 -15.00 -30.52 19.58
N GLU A 211 -14.83 -30.20 18.30
CA GLU A 211 -15.89 -29.61 17.48
C GLU A 211 -17.13 -30.53 17.40
N PRO A 212 -18.33 -30.03 17.73
CA PRO A 212 -19.55 -30.83 17.72
C PRO A 212 -20.01 -31.15 16.29
N VAL A 213 -20.74 -32.25 16.11
CA VAL A 213 -21.16 -32.75 14.79
C VAL A 213 -22.69 -32.75 14.68
N CYS A 214 -23.22 -32.14 13.62
CA CYS A 214 -24.65 -32.18 13.29
C CYS A 214 -25.03 -33.55 12.70
N ARG A 215 -26.10 -34.17 13.22
CA ARG A 215 -26.56 -35.52 12.81
C ARG A 215 -28.08 -35.60 12.70
N ALA A 216 -28.57 -36.26 11.66
CA ALA A 216 -29.98 -36.59 11.49
C ALA A 216 -30.33 -37.84 12.33
N LEU A 217 -31.40 -37.75 13.14
CA LEU A 217 -31.82 -38.81 14.06
C LEU A 217 -32.75 -39.84 13.41
N CYS A 218 -32.56 -41.11 13.79
CA CYS A 218 -33.44 -42.21 13.37
C CYS A 218 -34.73 -42.21 14.19
N GLY A 219 -35.79 -41.64 13.62
CA GLY A 219 -37.10 -41.53 14.26
C GLY A 219 -37.22 -40.39 15.28
N GLY A 220 -38.45 -40.18 15.78
CA GLY A 220 -38.78 -39.13 16.74
C GLY A 220 -40.27 -38.78 16.72
N THR A 221 -40.69 -37.90 17.63
CA THR A 221 -42.08 -37.37 17.66
C THR A 221 -42.07 -35.87 17.84
N VAL A 222 -42.71 -35.14 16.92
CA VAL A 222 -42.87 -33.68 16.97
C VAL A 222 -44.35 -33.37 17.21
N LYS A 223 -44.65 -32.75 18.36
CA LYS A 223 -45.98 -32.23 18.70
C LYS A 223 -46.04 -30.72 18.45
N ASN A 224 -47.21 -30.23 18.04
CA ASN A 224 -47.41 -28.86 17.57
C ASN A 224 -46.43 -28.51 16.43
N ALA A 225 -46.27 -29.44 15.49
CA ALA A 225 -45.37 -29.36 14.36
C ALA A 225 -45.86 -28.30 13.36
N THR A 226 -45.24 -27.12 13.33
CA THR A 226 -45.62 -26.01 12.44
C THR A 226 -44.74 -25.92 11.19
N VAL A 227 -43.42 -26.08 11.32
CA VAL A 227 -42.48 -26.14 10.20
C VAL A 227 -41.22 -26.92 10.60
N GLY A 228 -40.65 -27.69 9.69
CA GLY A 228 -39.40 -28.40 9.95
C GLY A 228 -38.96 -29.32 8.81
N ARG A 229 -38.03 -30.23 9.13
CA ARG A 229 -37.45 -31.20 8.19
C ARG A 229 -37.35 -32.59 8.83
N VAL A 230 -37.55 -33.63 8.03
CA VAL A 230 -37.26 -35.03 8.35
C VAL A 230 -36.31 -35.56 7.28
N LEU A 231 -35.21 -36.15 7.73
CA LEU A 231 -34.04 -36.43 6.90
C LEU A 231 -33.63 -37.89 7.00
N SER A 232 -32.96 -38.41 5.97
CA SER A 232 -32.32 -39.73 6.03
C SER A 232 -31.34 -39.81 7.22
N PRO A 233 -31.47 -40.83 8.10
CA PRO A 233 -30.69 -40.91 9.33
C PRO A 233 -29.17 -40.98 9.07
N SER A 234 -28.38 -40.19 9.79
CA SER A 234 -26.92 -40.22 9.63
C SER A 234 -26.34 -41.61 9.98
N PRO A 235 -25.31 -42.09 9.26
CA PRO A 235 -24.61 -43.33 9.61
C PRO A 235 -24.10 -43.30 11.05
N HIS A 236 -24.25 -44.41 11.77
CA HIS A 236 -23.61 -44.59 13.08
C HIS A 236 -22.21 -45.15 12.89
N HIS A 237 -21.26 -44.67 13.70
CA HIS A 237 -19.92 -45.24 13.82
C HIS A 237 -19.73 -45.68 15.26
N GLY A 238 -19.66 -47.00 15.48
CA GLY A 238 -19.51 -47.61 16.80
C GLY A 238 -19.71 -49.14 16.74
N PRO A 239 -19.17 -49.89 17.71
CA PRO A 239 -19.10 -51.36 17.63
C PRO A 239 -20.45 -52.10 17.74
N ASN A 240 -21.52 -51.41 18.16
CA ASN A 240 -22.86 -51.98 18.31
C ASN A 240 -23.87 -51.44 17.26
N ALA A 241 -23.40 -50.99 16.09
CA ALA A 241 -24.28 -50.54 15.02
C ALA A 241 -24.98 -51.72 14.33
N THR A 242 -26.31 -51.82 14.48
CA THR A 242 -27.14 -52.74 13.68
C THR A 242 -27.29 -52.20 12.25
N LEU A 243 -27.15 -53.09 11.27
CA LEU A 243 -27.20 -52.74 9.84
C LEU A 243 -28.65 -52.46 9.39
N ASP A 244 -29.57 -53.37 9.69
CA ASP A 244 -31.01 -53.17 9.46
C ASP A 244 -31.53 -51.98 10.30
N ARG A 245 -32.17 -51.01 9.64
CA ARG A 245 -32.61 -49.78 10.31
C ARG A 245 -34.00 -49.34 9.83
N SER A 246 -35.02 -49.70 10.62
CA SER A 246 -36.39 -49.21 10.46
C SER A 246 -36.62 -47.99 11.36
N CYS A 247 -36.46 -46.79 10.82
CA CYS A 247 -36.72 -45.53 11.51
C CYS A 247 -38.17 -45.07 11.29
N SER A 248 -38.82 -44.51 12.31
CA SER A 248 -40.17 -43.94 12.15
C SER A 248 -40.32 -42.63 12.92
N TRP A 249 -40.86 -41.62 12.24
CA TRP A 249 -41.14 -40.30 12.79
C TRP A 249 -42.64 -40.05 12.82
N SER A 250 -43.10 -39.36 13.86
CA SER A 250 -44.50 -38.97 14.05
C SER A 250 -44.60 -37.45 14.13
N LEU A 251 -45.38 -36.84 13.25
CA LEU A 251 -45.64 -35.41 13.21
C LEU A 251 -47.09 -35.16 13.60
N GLU A 252 -47.34 -34.21 14.49
CA GLU A 252 -48.67 -33.80 14.95
C GLU A 252 -48.73 -32.27 14.97
N ALA A 253 -49.43 -31.70 13.99
CA ALA A 253 -49.67 -30.28 13.80
C ALA A 253 -50.62 -29.70 14.87
N PRO A 254 -50.72 -28.36 14.96
CA PRO A 254 -51.81 -27.70 15.69
C PRO A 254 -53.21 -28.20 15.27
N LYS A 255 -54.18 -28.02 16.17
CA LYS A 255 -55.57 -28.44 15.93
C LYS A 255 -56.17 -27.70 14.73
N ASP A 256 -56.96 -28.42 13.93
CA ASP A 256 -57.66 -27.93 12.74
C ASP A 256 -56.74 -27.48 11.57
N GLN A 257 -55.46 -27.86 11.61
CA GLN A 257 -54.51 -27.70 10.50
C GLN A 257 -54.26 -29.03 9.74
N ARG A 258 -53.72 -28.94 8.53
CA ARG A 258 -53.16 -30.04 7.72
C ARG A 258 -51.64 -29.91 7.66
N LEU A 259 -50.93 -31.01 7.39
CA LEU A 259 -49.51 -31.01 7.06
C LEU A 259 -49.32 -31.12 5.54
N HIS A 260 -48.53 -30.22 4.98
CA HIS A 260 -47.93 -30.37 3.65
C HIS A 260 -46.48 -30.86 3.84
N LEU A 261 -46.09 -31.88 3.08
CA LEU A 261 -44.76 -32.49 3.10
C LEU A 261 -44.16 -32.40 1.69
N HIS A 262 -43.13 -31.58 1.53
CA HIS A 262 -42.44 -31.35 0.27
C HIS A 262 -41.14 -32.17 0.22
N LEU A 263 -41.01 -33.04 -0.79
CA LEU A 263 -39.94 -34.04 -0.90
C LEU A 263 -38.76 -33.49 -1.73
N GLU A 264 -38.03 -32.52 -1.17
CA GLU A 264 -36.86 -31.87 -1.81
C GLU A 264 -35.79 -32.84 -2.35
N ARG A 265 -35.67 -34.04 -1.76
CA ARG A 265 -34.85 -35.13 -2.32
C ARG A 265 -35.44 -36.48 -1.99
N LEU A 266 -35.52 -37.37 -2.98
CA LEU A 266 -35.81 -38.79 -2.80
C LEU A 266 -34.92 -39.63 -3.72
N ALA A 267 -33.81 -40.13 -3.20
CA ALA A 267 -32.85 -40.99 -3.90
C ALA A 267 -32.69 -42.30 -3.13
N LEU A 268 -33.63 -43.23 -3.30
CA LEU A 268 -33.66 -44.49 -2.56
C LEU A 268 -32.80 -45.57 -3.26
N GLY A 269 -32.13 -46.41 -2.47
CA GLY A 269 -31.50 -47.64 -2.97
C GLY A 269 -32.54 -48.69 -3.39
N PRO A 270 -32.13 -49.76 -4.10
CA PRO A 270 -33.03 -50.79 -4.61
C PRO A 270 -33.72 -51.62 -3.50
N THR A 271 -33.19 -51.56 -2.28
CA THR A 271 -33.68 -52.22 -1.06
C THR A 271 -34.34 -51.25 -0.08
N ASP A 272 -34.20 -49.94 -0.28
CA ASP A 272 -34.72 -48.89 0.60
C ASP A 272 -36.23 -48.69 0.38
N ARG A 273 -36.99 -48.47 1.47
CA ARG A 273 -38.42 -48.15 1.39
C ARG A 273 -38.80 -46.98 2.28
N LEU A 274 -39.49 -46.00 1.68
CA LEU A 274 -40.11 -44.86 2.37
C LEU A 274 -41.63 -44.97 2.26
N VAL A 275 -42.34 -44.80 3.38
CA VAL A 275 -43.80 -44.81 3.45
C VAL A 275 -44.30 -43.64 4.31
N LEU A 276 -45.38 -42.98 3.85
CA LEU A 276 -46.05 -41.86 4.51
C LEU A 276 -47.52 -42.22 4.78
N TRP A 277 -48.03 -41.91 5.97
CA TRP A 277 -49.43 -42.14 6.36
C TRP A 277 -50.11 -40.87 6.87
N SER A 278 -51.40 -40.72 6.53
CA SER A 278 -52.36 -39.75 7.07
C SER A 278 -52.83 -40.20 8.46
N GLY A 279 -52.00 -39.92 9.47
CA GLY A 279 -52.21 -40.27 10.88
C GLY A 279 -51.16 -41.22 11.46
N LEU A 280 -51.32 -41.56 12.74
CA LEU A 280 -50.34 -42.34 13.51
C LEU A 280 -50.73 -43.83 13.68
N ASP A 281 -52.00 -44.14 13.46
CA ASP A 281 -52.61 -45.45 13.68
C ASP A 281 -52.30 -46.45 12.56
N ALA A 282 -52.30 -47.75 12.89
CA ALA A 282 -51.99 -48.81 11.92
C ALA A 282 -53.04 -48.97 10.79
N GLY A 283 -54.16 -48.26 10.86
CA GLY A 283 -55.20 -48.21 9.82
C GLY A 283 -55.27 -46.89 9.04
N SER A 284 -54.33 -45.97 9.26
CA SER A 284 -54.26 -44.68 8.55
C SER A 284 -54.08 -44.83 7.03
N VAL A 285 -54.61 -43.88 6.27
CA VAL A 285 -54.48 -43.85 4.80
C VAL A 285 -53.00 -43.70 4.41
N VAL A 286 -52.53 -44.55 3.49
CA VAL A 286 -51.19 -44.43 2.91
C VAL A 286 -51.18 -43.31 1.89
N LEU A 287 -50.40 -42.27 2.14
CA LEU A 287 -50.23 -41.12 1.25
C LEU A 287 -49.16 -41.38 0.18
N PHE A 288 -48.09 -42.10 0.54
CA PHE A 288 -47.00 -42.47 -0.35
C PHE A 288 -46.35 -43.79 0.10
N ASP A 289 -45.90 -44.62 -0.84
CA ASP A 289 -45.23 -45.90 -0.58
C ASP A 289 -44.29 -46.23 -1.76
N SER A 290 -42.99 -46.00 -1.59
CA SER A 290 -42.01 -46.19 -2.68
C SER A 290 -41.98 -47.64 -3.17
N GLY A 291 -42.31 -48.60 -2.31
CA GLY A 291 -42.39 -50.04 -2.64
C GLY A 291 -43.53 -50.42 -3.59
N ARG A 292 -44.39 -49.46 -3.98
CA ARG A 292 -45.45 -49.65 -4.99
C ARG A 292 -45.12 -49.03 -6.35
N GLY A 293 -43.96 -48.37 -6.50
CA GLY A 293 -43.59 -47.67 -7.73
C GLY A 293 -44.43 -46.42 -8.01
N GLY A 294 -45.08 -45.85 -7.00
CA GLY A 294 -45.77 -44.57 -7.14
C GLY A 294 -44.77 -43.43 -7.34
N GLN A 295 -45.02 -42.58 -8.34
CA GLN A 295 -44.34 -41.28 -8.43
C GLN A 295 -44.80 -40.38 -7.28
N ILE A 296 -43.92 -39.50 -6.81
CA ILE A 296 -44.28 -38.44 -5.88
C ILE A 296 -45.19 -37.45 -6.64
N PRO A 297 -46.30 -36.96 -6.08
CA PRO A 297 -47.01 -35.82 -6.67
C PRO A 297 -46.09 -34.60 -6.72
N PHE A 298 -46.22 -33.77 -7.75
CA PHE A 298 -45.38 -32.56 -7.90
C PHE A 298 -45.65 -31.56 -6.76
N GLU A 299 -46.93 -31.41 -6.38
CA GLU A 299 -47.45 -30.69 -5.20
C GLU A 299 -47.03 -31.29 -3.83
N GLY A 300 -46.03 -32.18 -3.79
CA GLY A 300 -45.61 -32.87 -2.58
C GLY A 300 -46.65 -33.87 -2.07
N VAL A 301 -46.84 -33.93 -0.76
CA VAL A 301 -47.77 -34.86 -0.09
C VAL A 301 -48.54 -34.13 1.01
N ILE A 302 -49.87 -34.07 0.88
CA ILE A 302 -50.78 -33.39 1.82
C ILE A 302 -51.52 -34.41 2.69
N SER A 303 -51.67 -34.14 3.99
CA SER A 303 -52.41 -34.99 4.93
C SER A 303 -53.89 -34.63 5.04
N GLU A 304 -54.76 -35.64 5.24
CA GLU A 304 -56.21 -35.42 5.40
C GLU A 304 -56.57 -34.81 6.77
N GLY A 305 -55.65 -34.93 7.75
CA GLY A 305 -55.81 -34.45 9.13
C GLY A 305 -54.48 -33.99 9.75
N PRO A 306 -54.47 -33.62 11.04
CA PRO A 306 -53.35 -32.92 11.67
C PRO A 306 -52.14 -33.79 12.00
N ALA A 307 -52.12 -35.07 11.64
CA ALA A 307 -51.03 -35.97 11.99
C ALA A 307 -50.52 -36.75 10.78
N VAL A 308 -49.20 -36.96 10.72
CA VAL A 308 -48.53 -37.76 9.69
C VAL A 308 -47.50 -38.66 10.33
N ARG A 309 -47.45 -39.90 9.87
CA ARG A 309 -46.37 -40.83 10.21
C ARG A 309 -45.47 -41.05 8.99
N ILE A 310 -44.18 -41.12 9.25
CA ILE A 310 -43.13 -41.42 8.28
C ILE A 310 -42.44 -42.70 8.74
N GLN A 311 -42.16 -43.64 7.84
CA GLN A 311 -41.28 -44.77 8.11
C GLN A 311 -40.29 -44.94 6.96
N PHE A 312 -39.02 -45.09 7.33
CA PHE A 312 -37.93 -45.43 6.42
C PHE A 312 -37.33 -46.76 6.85
N ILE A 313 -37.13 -47.67 5.89
CA ILE A 313 -36.52 -48.98 6.09
C ILE A 313 -35.34 -49.08 5.13
N THR A 314 -34.16 -49.39 5.67
CA THR A 314 -32.91 -49.56 4.92
C THR A 314 -32.10 -50.73 5.50
N ASP A 315 -31.35 -51.42 4.63
CA ASP A 315 -30.39 -52.47 4.97
C ASP A 315 -28.92 -51.98 4.95
N GLN A 316 -28.63 -50.87 4.26
CA GLN A 316 -27.29 -50.26 4.21
C GLN A 316 -27.36 -48.72 4.16
N PRO A 317 -26.85 -48.00 5.19
CA PRO A 317 -26.80 -46.54 5.18
C PRO A 317 -25.66 -46.02 4.28
N ASN A 318 -25.88 -46.08 2.96
CA ASN A 318 -24.99 -45.49 1.95
C ASN A 318 -25.05 -43.96 1.99
N HIS A 319 -23.92 -43.30 1.68
CA HIS A 319 -23.84 -41.83 1.66
C HIS A 319 -24.55 -41.18 0.46
N ASN A 320 -24.82 -41.94 -0.60
CA ASN A 320 -25.42 -41.41 -1.84
C ASN A 320 -26.96 -41.56 -1.87
N THR A 321 -27.52 -42.50 -1.11
CA THR A 321 -28.96 -42.73 -1.01
C THR A 321 -29.53 -42.06 0.25
N GLY A 322 -30.77 -41.61 0.17
CA GLY A 322 -31.43 -40.88 1.25
C GLY A 322 -32.60 -40.02 0.79
N PHE A 323 -33.14 -39.25 1.72
CA PHE A 323 -34.28 -38.38 1.49
C PHE A 323 -34.21 -37.12 2.34
N ASN A 324 -34.86 -36.06 1.86
CA ASN A 324 -35.04 -34.79 2.56
C ASN A 324 -36.50 -34.37 2.38
N ILE A 325 -37.25 -34.37 3.48
CA ILE A 325 -38.68 -34.01 3.50
C ILE A 325 -38.80 -32.76 4.36
N ARG A 326 -39.11 -31.62 3.74
CA ARG A 326 -39.60 -30.44 4.45
C ARG A 326 -41.07 -30.66 4.80
N TYR A 327 -41.50 -30.19 5.96
CA TYR A 327 -42.92 -30.17 6.34
C TYR A 327 -43.33 -28.81 6.88
N GLU A 328 -44.60 -28.48 6.71
CA GLU A 328 -45.25 -27.28 7.19
C GLU A 328 -46.72 -27.56 7.52
N ALA A 329 -47.28 -26.80 8.47
CA ALA A 329 -48.68 -26.90 8.85
C ALA A 329 -49.48 -25.67 8.41
N PHE A 330 -50.59 -25.90 7.73
CA PHE A 330 -51.45 -24.87 7.15
C PHE A 330 -52.91 -25.06 7.55
N GLU A 331 -53.70 -23.98 7.57
CA GLU A 331 -55.07 -24.02 8.05
C GLU A 331 -56.00 -24.81 7.10
N ARG A 332 -56.83 -25.69 7.68
CA ARG A 332 -57.80 -26.46 6.91
C ARG A 332 -58.87 -25.55 6.32
N GLY A 333 -58.92 -25.46 4.99
CA GLY A 333 -59.78 -24.52 4.26
C GLY A 333 -59.01 -23.44 3.51
N HIS A 334 -57.67 -23.51 3.53
CA HIS A 334 -56.77 -22.72 2.71
C HIS A 334 -55.88 -23.66 1.86
N CYS A 335 -55.19 -23.10 0.87
CA CYS A 335 -54.09 -23.77 0.17
C CYS A 335 -52.82 -23.77 1.05
N TYR A 336 -51.83 -24.60 0.68
CA TYR A 336 -50.52 -24.61 1.35
C TYR A 336 -49.63 -23.45 0.83
N GLU A 337 -48.53 -23.12 1.52
CA GLU A 337 -47.63 -22.04 1.11
C GLU A 337 -46.72 -22.52 -0.05
N PRO A 338 -46.76 -21.88 -1.24
CA PRO A 338 -45.95 -22.33 -2.36
C PRO A 338 -44.46 -22.30 -2.06
N TYR A 339 -43.71 -23.28 -2.55
CA TYR A 339 -42.24 -23.31 -2.40
C TYR A 339 -41.54 -23.13 -3.73
N LEU A 340 -40.63 -22.15 -3.78
CA LEU A 340 -39.74 -21.90 -4.91
C LEU A 340 -38.28 -22.00 -4.45
N GLN A 341 -37.49 -22.80 -5.16
CA GLN A 341 -36.03 -22.86 -5.00
C GLN A 341 -35.37 -21.88 -5.98
N ASN A 342 -34.33 -21.16 -5.54
CA ASN A 342 -33.62 -20.14 -6.33
C ASN A 342 -34.55 -19.03 -6.86
N GLY A 343 -35.46 -18.55 -6.00
CA GLY A 343 -36.38 -17.48 -6.31
C GLY A 343 -37.26 -17.09 -5.11
N ASN A 344 -38.15 -16.14 -5.36
CA ASN A 344 -39.08 -15.58 -4.40
C ASN A 344 -40.47 -15.41 -5.06
N PHE A 345 -41.51 -15.21 -4.25
CA PHE A 345 -42.87 -15.00 -4.74
C PHE A 345 -43.60 -13.88 -3.99
N THR A 346 -44.73 -13.47 -4.55
CA THR A 346 -45.63 -12.46 -3.98
C THR A 346 -47.06 -12.99 -3.98
N THR A 347 -47.80 -12.77 -2.89
CA THR A 347 -49.19 -13.25 -2.72
C THR A 347 -50.16 -12.09 -2.58
N SER A 348 -51.40 -12.27 -3.06
CA SER A 348 -52.50 -11.33 -2.82
C SER A 348 -53.08 -11.42 -1.39
N ASP A 349 -52.91 -12.57 -0.71
CA ASP A 349 -53.39 -12.83 0.65
C ASP A 349 -52.42 -13.78 1.38
N PRO A 350 -51.81 -13.38 2.52
CA PRO A 350 -50.90 -14.23 3.29
C PRO A 350 -51.58 -15.39 4.02
N LEU A 351 -52.92 -15.52 3.97
CA LEU A 351 -53.64 -16.69 4.49
C LEU A 351 -53.88 -17.77 3.41
N TYR A 352 -53.54 -17.53 2.14
CA TYR A 352 -53.70 -18.48 1.03
C TYR A 352 -55.13 -19.05 0.89
N GLY A 353 -56.14 -18.20 1.11
CA GLY A 353 -57.55 -18.55 0.94
C GLY A 353 -57.98 -18.73 -0.51
N VAL A 354 -59.18 -19.27 -0.73
CA VAL A 354 -59.72 -19.50 -2.08
C VAL A 354 -59.92 -18.16 -2.81
N GLY A 355 -59.31 -18.03 -4.00
CA GLY A 355 -59.17 -16.79 -4.76
C GLY A 355 -57.86 -16.05 -4.53
N THR A 356 -56.94 -16.59 -3.72
CA THR A 356 -55.57 -16.05 -3.60
C THR A 356 -54.79 -16.30 -4.88
N VAL A 357 -54.07 -15.28 -5.34
CA VAL A 357 -53.15 -15.36 -6.48
C VAL A 357 -51.71 -15.21 -5.99
N VAL A 358 -50.82 -16.08 -6.45
CA VAL A 358 -49.38 -16.04 -6.16
C VAL A 358 -48.59 -15.88 -7.46
N GLN A 359 -47.68 -14.91 -7.50
CA GLN A 359 -46.80 -14.62 -8.64
C GLN A 359 -45.33 -14.87 -8.27
N PHE A 360 -44.62 -15.61 -9.13
CA PHE A 360 -43.24 -16.07 -8.92
C PHE A 360 -42.20 -15.22 -9.65
N THR A 361 -40.98 -15.17 -9.10
CA THR A 361 -39.80 -14.49 -9.64
C THR A 361 -38.53 -15.26 -9.28
N CYS A 362 -37.62 -15.48 -10.23
CA CYS A 362 -36.35 -16.17 -9.94
C CYS A 362 -35.29 -15.21 -9.39
N ASP A 363 -34.29 -15.78 -8.69
CA ASP A 363 -33.11 -15.07 -8.24
C ASP A 363 -32.20 -14.65 -9.42
N PRO A 364 -31.32 -13.64 -9.26
CA PRO A 364 -30.43 -13.20 -10.34
C PRO A 364 -29.50 -14.31 -10.84
N GLY A 365 -29.60 -14.64 -12.14
CA GLY A 365 -28.88 -15.75 -12.78
C GLY A 365 -29.75 -16.99 -13.02
N HIS A 366 -30.97 -17.03 -12.48
CA HIS A 366 -31.95 -18.09 -12.68
C HIS A 366 -33.14 -17.63 -13.54
N SER A 367 -33.74 -18.55 -14.28
CA SER A 367 -34.90 -18.34 -15.16
C SER A 367 -36.00 -19.37 -14.91
N LEU A 368 -37.26 -18.99 -15.16
CA LEU A 368 -38.41 -19.89 -15.12
C LEU A 368 -38.37 -20.83 -16.34
N GLU A 369 -38.01 -22.10 -16.16
CA GLU A 369 -37.99 -23.08 -17.26
C GLU A 369 -39.32 -23.84 -17.43
N GLN A 370 -40.02 -24.11 -16.33
CA GLN A 370 -41.18 -25.00 -16.27
C GLN A 370 -42.21 -24.43 -15.28
N GLY A 371 -43.50 -24.71 -15.51
CA GLY A 371 -44.62 -24.18 -14.72
C GLY A 371 -45.02 -22.74 -15.08
N PRO A 372 -46.22 -22.28 -14.68
CA PRO A 372 -46.67 -20.91 -14.91
C PRO A 372 -46.00 -19.90 -13.96
N PRO A 373 -45.85 -18.63 -14.37
CA PRO A 373 -45.34 -17.56 -13.50
C PRO A 373 -46.36 -17.11 -12.42
N VAL A 374 -47.61 -17.59 -12.49
CA VAL A 374 -48.72 -17.20 -11.60
C VAL A 374 -49.65 -18.40 -11.37
N ILE A 375 -50.06 -18.65 -10.13
CA ILE A 375 -51.06 -19.66 -9.73
C ILE A 375 -52.19 -19.05 -8.89
N GLU A 376 -53.34 -19.73 -8.83
CA GLU A 376 -54.54 -19.32 -8.08
C GLU A 376 -55.05 -20.46 -7.19
N CYS A 377 -55.38 -20.17 -5.93
CA CYS A 377 -55.97 -21.13 -5.00
C CYS A 377 -57.46 -21.31 -5.30
N ILE A 378 -57.86 -22.47 -5.82
CA ILE A 378 -59.23 -22.74 -6.29
C ILE A 378 -59.95 -23.79 -5.41
N SER A 379 -61.24 -24.00 -5.69
CA SER A 379 -62.16 -24.93 -4.98
C SER A 379 -62.53 -24.54 -3.54
N ALA A 380 -63.80 -24.21 -3.33
CA ALA A 380 -64.37 -23.84 -2.02
C ALA A 380 -64.83 -25.03 -1.15
N ARG A 381 -64.46 -26.28 -1.49
CA ARG A 381 -64.81 -27.49 -0.69
C ARG A 381 -63.58 -28.19 -0.15
N ASP A 382 -62.57 -28.30 -0.99
CA ASP A 382 -61.23 -28.73 -0.64
C ASP A 382 -60.27 -27.89 -1.49
N PRO A 383 -59.59 -26.88 -0.93
CA PRO A 383 -58.77 -25.96 -1.71
C PRO A 383 -57.45 -26.56 -2.18
N TYR A 384 -57.07 -26.23 -3.41
CA TYR A 384 -55.82 -26.63 -4.05
C TYR A 384 -55.38 -25.57 -5.07
N TRP A 385 -54.08 -25.52 -5.42
CA TRP A 385 -53.57 -24.63 -6.45
C TRP A 385 -54.00 -25.09 -7.85
N ASN A 386 -54.39 -24.16 -8.72
CA ASN A 386 -54.94 -24.48 -10.05
C ASN A 386 -53.93 -25.12 -11.01
N ASP A 387 -52.63 -24.92 -10.77
CA ASP A 387 -51.48 -25.42 -11.50
C ASP A 387 -50.29 -25.47 -10.52
N THR A 388 -49.18 -26.10 -10.91
CA THR A 388 -48.01 -26.34 -10.02
C THR A 388 -47.04 -25.17 -9.98
N GLU A 389 -46.21 -25.10 -8.92
CA GLU A 389 -45.13 -24.11 -8.81
C GLU A 389 -44.10 -24.24 -9.95
N PRO A 390 -43.54 -23.11 -10.43
CA PRO A 390 -42.53 -23.15 -11.47
C PRO A 390 -41.14 -23.49 -10.94
N LEU A 391 -40.25 -23.88 -11.85
CA LEU A 391 -38.86 -24.24 -11.52
C LEU A 391 -37.87 -23.16 -12.01
N CYS A 392 -37.16 -22.52 -11.06
CA CYS A 392 -36.09 -21.58 -11.34
C CYS A 392 -34.72 -22.28 -11.45
N LYS A 393 -34.12 -22.22 -12.65
CA LYS A 393 -32.83 -22.87 -12.97
C LYS A 393 -31.82 -21.88 -13.54
N ALA A 394 -30.54 -22.13 -13.29
CA ALA A 394 -29.44 -21.42 -13.94
C ALA A 394 -29.42 -21.77 -15.44
N GLN A 395 -29.67 -20.78 -16.30
CA GLN A 395 -29.94 -20.97 -17.72
C GLN A 395 -28.66 -21.27 -18.52
N CYS A 396 -28.67 -22.34 -19.32
CA CYS A 396 -27.61 -22.64 -20.29
C CYS A 396 -27.69 -21.68 -21.49
N GLY A 397 -26.89 -20.62 -21.46
CA GLY A 397 -26.86 -19.59 -22.49
C GLY A 397 -28.05 -18.63 -22.49
N GLY A 398 -28.02 -17.64 -23.39
CA GLY A 398 -29.06 -16.63 -23.57
C GLY A 398 -28.53 -15.24 -23.95
N ASP A 399 -29.44 -14.34 -24.31
CA ASP A 399 -29.14 -12.94 -24.63
C ASP A 399 -29.35 -12.05 -23.40
N LEU A 400 -28.25 -11.50 -22.89
CA LEU A 400 -28.18 -10.73 -21.65
C LEU A 400 -28.02 -9.24 -21.98
N SER A 401 -29.10 -8.48 -21.76
CA SER A 401 -29.13 -7.03 -21.99
C SER A 401 -29.49 -6.28 -20.72
N GLY A 402 -28.63 -5.35 -20.31
CA GLY A 402 -28.79 -4.57 -19.09
C GLY A 402 -27.47 -4.06 -18.50
N PRO A 403 -27.52 -3.21 -17.46
CA PRO A 403 -26.33 -2.61 -16.86
C PRO A 403 -25.49 -3.58 -16.00
N GLY A 404 -25.93 -4.83 -15.87
CA GLY A 404 -25.22 -5.88 -15.14
C GLY A 404 -26.11 -7.08 -14.84
N GLY A 405 -25.50 -8.19 -14.44
CA GLY A 405 -26.19 -9.43 -14.11
C GLY A 405 -25.23 -10.57 -13.75
N LEU A 406 -25.80 -11.72 -13.39
CA LEU A 406 -25.06 -12.89 -12.94
C LEU A 406 -25.16 -14.03 -13.97
N ILE A 407 -24.02 -14.61 -14.33
CA ILE A 407 -23.92 -15.85 -15.11
C ILE A 407 -23.43 -16.94 -14.16
N LEU A 408 -24.11 -18.07 -14.19
CA LEU A 408 -23.87 -19.24 -13.36
C LEU A 408 -23.64 -20.46 -14.27
N SER A 409 -22.91 -21.46 -13.80
CA SER A 409 -22.85 -22.75 -14.51
C SER A 409 -24.23 -23.42 -14.57
N PRO A 410 -24.52 -24.22 -15.62
CA PRO A 410 -25.82 -24.88 -15.78
C PRO A 410 -26.24 -25.67 -14.53
N ASN A 411 -27.52 -25.56 -14.16
CA ASN A 411 -28.14 -26.18 -12.98
C ASN A 411 -27.61 -25.70 -11.59
N TRP A 412 -26.74 -24.70 -11.50
CA TRP A 412 -26.24 -24.14 -10.22
C TRP A 412 -27.39 -23.86 -9.21
N PRO A 413 -27.27 -24.26 -7.93
CA PRO A 413 -26.06 -24.73 -7.23
C PRO A 413 -25.76 -26.24 -7.37
N GLU A 414 -26.52 -26.99 -8.18
CA GLU A 414 -26.17 -28.37 -8.51
C GLU A 414 -25.10 -28.41 -9.62
N TRP A 415 -24.43 -29.57 -9.73
CA TRP A 415 -23.37 -29.82 -10.70
C TRP A 415 -23.89 -29.79 -12.15
N TYR A 416 -23.11 -29.20 -13.05
CA TYR A 416 -23.48 -29.07 -14.47
C TYR A 416 -23.55 -30.42 -15.20
N GLY A 417 -24.28 -30.47 -16.32
CA GLY A 417 -24.46 -31.68 -17.12
C GLY A 417 -23.19 -32.15 -17.85
N GLU A 418 -23.27 -33.33 -18.45
CA GLU A 418 -22.26 -33.87 -19.37
C GLU A 418 -22.67 -33.56 -20.82
N GLY A 419 -21.77 -32.96 -21.61
CA GLY A 419 -22.09 -32.52 -22.97
C GLY A 419 -22.95 -31.26 -23.05
N GLU A 420 -22.88 -30.39 -22.04
CA GLU A 420 -23.52 -29.07 -22.07
C GLU A 420 -22.80 -28.16 -23.08
N ASP A 421 -23.56 -27.39 -23.85
CA ASP A 421 -23.04 -26.42 -24.83
C ASP A 421 -23.80 -25.09 -24.69
N CYS A 422 -23.24 -24.18 -23.90
CA CYS A 422 -23.91 -22.97 -23.44
C CYS A 422 -23.22 -21.71 -23.96
N SER A 423 -23.99 -20.74 -24.44
CA SER A 423 -23.48 -19.46 -24.95
C SER A 423 -24.32 -18.29 -24.44
N TRP A 424 -23.70 -17.44 -23.61
CA TRP A 424 -24.30 -16.21 -23.09
C TRP A 424 -23.73 -15.01 -23.86
N ARG A 425 -24.59 -14.30 -24.59
CA ARG A 425 -24.23 -13.08 -25.33
C ARG A 425 -24.64 -11.86 -24.51
N ILE A 426 -23.68 -11.05 -24.10
CA ILE A 426 -23.87 -9.84 -23.29
C ILE A 426 -23.78 -8.61 -24.21
N HIS A 427 -24.80 -7.75 -24.17
CA HIS A 427 -24.81 -6.47 -24.86
C HIS A 427 -25.11 -5.33 -23.86
N VAL A 428 -24.18 -4.39 -23.74
CA VAL A 428 -24.34 -3.13 -23.00
C VAL A 428 -24.45 -1.95 -23.98
N GLY A 429 -24.81 -0.75 -23.50
CA GLY A 429 -24.96 0.42 -24.38
C GLY A 429 -23.69 0.77 -25.18
N GLU A 430 -23.88 1.30 -26.39
CA GLU A 430 -22.82 1.65 -27.37
C GLU A 430 -21.63 2.47 -26.82
N ASP A 431 -21.84 3.27 -25.77
CA ASP A 431 -20.81 4.09 -25.09
C ASP A 431 -20.17 3.40 -23.85
N LYS A 432 -20.43 2.11 -23.66
CA LYS A 432 -19.99 1.28 -22.53
C LYS A 432 -19.02 0.18 -22.96
N ARG A 433 -18.52 -0.56 -21.97
CA ARG A 433 -17.78 -1.83 -22.06
C ARG A 433 -18.29 -2.75 -20.94
N VAL A 434 -18.14 -4.06 -21.11
CA VAL A 434 -18.45 -5.06 -20.09
C VAL A 434 -17.24 -5.27 -19.19
N LEU A 435 -17.42 -5.20 -17.87
CA LEU A 435 -16.46 -5.67 -16.87
C LEU A 435 -16.99 -6.97 -16.26
N LEU A 436 -16.27 -8.07 -16.48
CA LEU A 436 -16.50 -9.35 -15.84
C LEU A 436 -15.73 -9.45 -14.53
N ASP A 437 -16.39 -10.02 -13.54
CA ASP A 437 -15.89 -10.35 -12.22
C ASP A 437 -16.11 -11.85 -11.99
N VAL A 438 -15.07 -12.65 -12.24
CA VAL A 438 -15.10 -14.11 -12.12
C VAL A 438 -14.83 -14.45 -10.66
N GLN A 439 -15.90 -14.68 -9.91
CA GLN A 439 -15.89 -14.90 -8.46
C GLN A 439 -15.60 -16.35 -8.09
N LEU A 440 -15.99 -17.29 -8.95
CA LEU A 440 -15.65 -18.71 -8.87
C LEU A 440 -15.41 -19.23 -10.29
N LEU A 441 -14.35 -20.00 -10.48
CA LEU A 441 -14.14 -20.79 -11.69
C LEU A 441 -13.36 -22.06 -11.32
N ASN A 442 -14.11 -23.16 -11.17
CA ASN A 442 -13.63 -24.50 -10.85
C ASN A 442 -14.38 -25.50 -11.74
N ILE A 443 -13.91 -25.68 -12.97
CA ILE A 443 -14.43 -26.65 -13.96
C ILE A 443 -13.45 -27.82 -14.08
N SER A 444 -13.84 -28.93 -14.72
CA SER A 444 -12.93 -30.06 -14.90
C SER A 444 -11.82 -29.71 -15.91
N ASP A 445 -10.70 -30.44 -15.87
CA ASP A 445 -9.60 -30.27 -16.83
C ASP A 445 -9.98 -30.72 -18.27
N SER A 446 -11.10 -31.45 -18.42
CA SER A 446 -11.72 -31.83 -19.69
C SER A 446 -12.68 -30.77 -20.24
N ASP A 447 -13.19 -29.89 -19.38
CA ASP A 447 -14.23 -28.91 -19.72
C ASP A 447 -13.60 -27.56 -20.09
N MET A 448 -14.34 -26.70 -20.80
CA MET A 448 -13.77 -25.44 -21.28
C MET A 448 -14.74 -24.26 -21.20
N LEU A 449 -14.27 -23.18 -20.56
CA LEU A 449 -14.89 -21.86 -20.60
C LEU A 449 -14.07 -20.92 -21.52
N THR A 450 -14.73 -20.29 -22.49
CA THR A 450 -14.11 -19.31 -23.41
C THR A 450 -14.81 -17.97 -23.28
N ILE A 451 -14.03 -16.88 -23.32
CA ILE A 451 -14.53 -15.50 -23.23
C ILE A 451 -14.06 -14.72 -24.45
N THR A 452 -15.00 -14.15 -25.21
CA THR A 452 -14.76 -13.40 -26.46
C THR A 452 -15.37 -12.00 -26.41
N ASP A 453 -14.56 -10.99 -26.75
CA ASP A 453 -14.91 -9.57 -26.89
C ASP A 453 -15.19 -9.27 -28.37
N GLY A 454 -16.28 -8.55 -28.65
CA GLY A 454 -16.76 -8.26 -30.01
C GLY A 454 -18.01 -9.04 -30.40
N ASP A 455 -18.69 -8.53 -31.43
CA ASP A 455 -19.85 -9.16 -32.08
C ASP A 455 -19.44 -10.41 -32.87
N GLU A 456 -20.43 -11.13 -33.43
CA GLU A 456 -20.20 -12.35 -34.24
C GLU A 456 -19.25 -12.13 -35.43
N VAL A 457 -19.06 -10.89 -35.89
CA VAL A 457 -18.19 -10.53 -37.02
C VAL A 457 -16.77 -10.14 -36.57
N THR A 458 -16.59 -9.55 -35.40
CA THR A 458 -15.30 -9.00 -34.92
C THR A 458 -14.71 -9.71 -33.69
N THR A 459 -15.23 -10.90 -33.35
CA THR A 459 -14.79 -11.70 -32.19
C THR A 459 -13.27 -11.75 -31.94
N ARG A 460 -12.89 -11.49 -30.69
CA ARG A 460 -11.53 -11.65 -30.16
C ARG A 460 -11.57 -12.42 -28.85
N ILE A 461 -10.87 -13.55 -28.77
CA ILE A 461 -10.71 -14.30 -27.52
C ILE A 461 -9.93 -13.45 -26.51
N LEU A 462 -10.55 -13.15 -25.36
CA LEU A 462 -9.90 -12.57 -24.18
C LEU A 462 -9.19 -13.65 -23.35
N GLY A 463 -9.81 -14.83 -23.23
CA GLY A 463 -9.28 -15.94 -22.45
C GLY A 463 -9.97 -17.27 -22.75
N ARG A 464 -9.27 -18.37 -22.46
CA ARG A 464 -9.77 -19.75 -22.43
C ARG A 464 -9.29 -20.37 -21.13
N TYR A 465 -10.20 -21.06 -20.44
CA TYR A 465 -9.99 -21.58 -19.10
C TYR A 465 -10.44 -23.04 -19.03
N VAL A 466 -9.69 -23.81 -18.26
CA VAL A 466 -9.89 -25.23 -17.92
C VAL A 466 -9.44 -25.40 -16.45
N GLY A 467 -9.96 -26.40 -15.74
CA GLY A 467 -9.59 -26.62 -14.34
C GLY A 467 -10.06 -25.52 -13.39
N GLY A 468 -9.36 -25.40 -12.24
CA GLY A 468 -9.60 -24.39 -11.21
C GLY A 468 -8.70 -23.15 -11.31
N SER A 469 -9.24 -21.97 -11.00
CA SER A 469 -8.48 -20.70 -10.97
C SER A 469 -8.91 -19.76 -9.83
N SER A 470 -7.97 -18.93 -9.37
CA SER A 470 -8.23 -17.89 -8.36
C SER A 470 -9.07 -16.74 -8.94
N PRO A 471 -10.00 -16.13 -8.19
CA PRO A 471 -10.89 -15.08 -8.69
C PRO A 471 -10.17 -13.92 -9.41
N PHE A 472 -10.71 -13.48 -10.54
CA PHE A 472 -10.10 -12.47 -11.42
C PHE A 472 -11.14 -11.60 -12.15
N LYS A 473 -10.67 -10.50 -12.77
CA LYS A 473 -11.52 -9.58 -13.53
C LYS A 473 -11.01 -9.38 -14.95
N LEU A 474 -11.92 -9.18 -15.91
CA LEU A 474 -11.64 -8.90 -17.33
C LEU A 474 -12.50 -7.74 -17.82
N SER A 475 -11.98 -6.91 -18.72
CA SER A 475 -12.77 -5.88 -19.41
C SER A 475 -12.81 -6.16 -20.92
N SER A 476 -13.98 -6.02 -21.53
CA SER A 476 -14.13 -5.95 -22.99
C SER A 476 -13.52 -4.67 -23.56
N THR A 477 -13.36 -4.59 -24.87
CA THR A 477 -13.02 -3.35 -25.59
C THR A 477 -14.20 -2.78 -26.39
N THR A 478 -15.17 -3.64 -26.71
CA THR A 478 -16.44 -3.39 -27.40
C THR A 478 -17.64 -3.44 -26.43
N PRO A 479 -18.87 -3.02 -26.82
CA PRO A 479 -20.07 -3.20 -25.99
C PRO A 479 -20.56 -4.66 -25.93
N ASP A 480 -20.10 -5.50 -26.85
CA ASP A 480 -20.52 -6.90 -26.98
C ASP A 480 -19.49 -7.85 -26.38
N LEU A 481 -19.94 -8.81 -25.57
CA LEU A 481 -19.08 -9.86 -25.03
C LEU A 481 -19.85 -11.18 -24.97
N THR A 482 -19.26 -12.25 -25.49
CA THR A 482 -19.83 -13.61 -25.42
C THR A 482 -19.00 -14.48 -24.48
N VAL A 483 -19.68 -15.26 -23.64
CA VAL A 483 -19.11 -16.33 -22.81
C VAL A 483 -19.65 -17.65 -23.32
N THR A 484 -18.78 -18.60 -23.67
CA THR A 484 -19.19 -19.97 -24.03
C THR A 484 -18.63 -20.99 -23.05
N PHE A 485 -19.42 -22.00 -22.72
CA PHE A 485 -19.03 -23.13 -21.88
C PHE A 485 -19.37 -24.43 -22.58
N HIS A 486 -18.42 -25.37 -22.60
CA HIS A 486 -18.59 -26.71 -23.14
C HIS A 486 -18.10 -27.72 -22.10
N SER A 487 -18.94 -28.70 -21.71
CA SER A 487 -18.51 -29.83 -20.86
C SER A 487 -18.32 -31.11 -21.66
N ASP A 488 -17.44 -32.01 -21.20
CA ASP A 488 -17.15 -33.28 -21.89
C ASP A 488 -18.36 -34.24 -21.85
N PRO A 489 -18.89 -34.71 -23.00
CA PRO A 489 -19.90 -35.78 -23.04
C PRO A 489 -19.45 -37.13 -22.47
N ALA A 490 -18.16 -37.31 -22.16
CA ALA A 490 -17.57 -38.55 -21.63
C ALA A 490 -17.20 -38.49 -20.12
N GLY A 491 -17.78 -37.56 -19.36
CA GLY A 491 -17.37 -37.12 -18.00
C GLY A 491 -17.28 -38.14 -16.84
N LEU A 492 -17.29 -39.44 -17.11
CA LEU A 492 -17.19 -40.54 -16.13
C LEU A 492 -15.77 -40.77 -15.56
N VAL A 493 -14.73 -40.09 -16.05
CA VAL A 493 -13.32 -40.46 -15.75
C VAL A 493 -12.65 -39.60 -14.67
N PHE A 494 -12.89 -38.27 -14.65
CA PHE A 494 -12.15 -37.33 -13.79
C PHE A 494 -13.00 -36.58 -12.76
N GLY A 495 -14.33 -36.72 -12.83
CA GLY A 495 -15.27 -35.97 -11.98
C GLY A 495 -15.56 -34.57 -12.52
N LYS A 496 -16.57 -33.94 -11.92
CA LYS A 496 -17.05 -32.59 -12.28
C LYS A 496 -16.37 -31.55 -11.38
N GLY A 497 -16.10 -30.37 -11.93
CA GLY A 497 -15.72 -29.21 -11.12
C GLY A 497 -16.94 -28.59 -10.44
N GLU A 498 -16.74 -27.79 -9.38
CA GLU A 498 -17.83 -27.15 -8.63
C GLU A 498 -18.67 -26.18 -9.49
N GLY A 499 -18.15 -25.70 -10.61
CA GLY A 499 -18.83 -24.81 -11.55
C GLY A 499 -18.18 -23.43 -11.66
N PHE A 500 -18.99 -22.42 -12.00
CA PHE A 500 -18.52 -21.03 -12.10
C PHE A 500 -19.60 -20.00 -11.75
N ILE A 501 -19.13 -18.85 -11.26
CA ILE A 501 -19.94 -17.67 -10.93
C ILE A 501 -19.24 -16.46 -11.55
N ILE A 502 -19.89 -15.80 -12.50
CA ILE A 502 -19.36 -14.66 -13.24
C ILE A 502 -20.38 -13.52 -13.16
N ASN A 503 -20.05 -12.48 -12.43
CA ASN A 503 -20.86 -11.26 -12.40
C ASN A 503 -20.37 -10.31 -13.50
N TYR A 504 -21.27 -9.78 -14.34
CA TYR A 504 -20.95 -8.75 -15.32
C TYR A 504 -21.60 -7.41 -14.92
N ILE A 505 -20.91 -6.30 -15.21
CA ILE A 505 -21.44 -4.94 -15.06
C ILE A 505 -21.03 -4.07 -16.24
N GLU A 506 -21.89 -3.11 -16.61
CA GLU A 506 -21.50 -2.05 -17.54
C GLU A 506 -20.50 -1.11 -16.87
N VAL A 507 -19.52 -0.66 -17.65
CA VAL A 507 -18.57 0.37 -17.27
C VAL A 507 -18.50 1.37 -18.41
N SER A 508 -18.37 2.66 -18.09
CA SER A 508 -18.15 3.69 -19.12
C SER A 508 -16.93 3.35 -19.97
N ARG A 509 -17.03 3.57 -21.29
CA ARG A 509 -15.93 3.31 -22.22
C ARG A 509 -14.75 4.23 -21.86
N ASN A 510 -13.81 3.72 -21.07
CA ASN A 510 -12.71 4.50 -20.53
C ASN A 510 -11.70 4.83 -21.64
N ASP A 511 -12.01 5.88 -22.40
CA ASP A 511 -11.21 6.45 -23.49
C ASP A 511 -10.74 7.88 -23.15
N SER A 512 -10.91 8.29 -21.88
CA SER A 512 -10.49 9.57 -21.31
C SER A 512 -9.20 9.42 -20.50
N CYS A 513 -8.28 10.37 -20.66
CA CYS A 513 -7.18 10.56 -19.73
C CYS A 513 -7.70 11.09 -18.37
N PRO A 514 -7.01 10.81 -17.24
CA PRO A 514 -7.39 11.33 -15.92
C PRO A 514 -7.28 12.85 -15.88
N ASP A 515 -8.20 13.55 -15.21
CA ASP A 515 -8.08 15.01 -15.09
C ASP A 515 -6.91 15.42 -14.19
N LEU A 516 -6.24 16.50 -14.57
CA LEU A 516 -5.07 17.04 -13.90
C LEU A 516 -5.45 18.25 -13.05
N PRO A 517 -4.80 18.47 -11.89
CA PRO A 517 -5.12 19.60 -11.02
C PRO A 517 -4.85 20.96 -11.68
N GLU A 518 -5.50 21.99 -11.12
CA GLU A 518 -5.15 23.38 -11.36
C GLU A 518 -3.80 23.71 -10.70
N ILE A 519 -3.09 24.70 -11.26
CA ILE A 519 -1.75 25.10 -10.81
C ILE A 519 -1.82 26.39 -10.01
N GLN A 520 -0.94 26.57 -9.02
CA GLN A 520 -0.96 27.78 -8.19
C GLN A 520 -0.42 29.00 -8.96
N ASN A 521 -1.15 30.12 -8.91
CA ASN A 521 -0.87 31.35 -9.66
C ASN A 521 -0.92 31.12 -11.19
N GLY A 522 -1.92 30.37 -11.65
CA GLY A 522 -2.18 30.07 -13.06
C GLY A 522 -3.49 29.31 -13.26
N TRP A 523 -3.81 28.98 -14.51
CA TRP A 523 -5.07 28.37 -14.91
C TRP A 523 -4.88 27.38 -16.08
N LYS A 524 -5.88 26.51 -16.31
CA LYS A 524 -5.90 25.53 -17.41
C LYS A 524 -7.08 25.76 -18.36
N THR A 525 -6.87 25.51 -19.65
CA THR A 525 -7.91 25.44 -20.68
C THR A 525 -7.93 24.03 -21.27
N THR A 526 -9.11 23.43 -21.46
CA THR A 526 -9.27 22.19 -22.22
C THR A 526 -9.72 22.49 -23.64
N SER A 527 -9.17 21.77 -24.62
CA SER A 527 -9.59 21.86 -26.03
C SER A 527 -10.95 21.20 -26.32
N HIS A 528 -11.37 20.29 -25.44
CA HIS A 528 -12.58 19.47 -25.56
C HIS A 528 -13.27 19.36 -24.19
N VAL A 529 -14.58 19.09 -24.19
CA VAL A 529 -15.38 18.91 -22.96
C VAL A 529 -15.08 17.58 -22.27
N ALA A 530 -14.70 16.55 -23.02
CA ALA A 530 -14.21 15.27 -22.51
C ALA A 530 -12.72 15.12 -22.83
N LEU A 531 -11.94 14.57 -21.88
CA LEU A 531 -10.48 14.44 -21.95
C LEU A 531 -10.03 13.22 -22.77
N VAL A 532 -10.64 13.01 -23.93
CA VAL A 532 -10.42 11.84 -24.79
C VAL A 532 -9.05 11.87 -25.51
N ARG A 533 -8.63 10.74 -26.09
CA ARG A 533 -7.42 10.64 -26.93
C ARG A 533 -7.31 11.80 -27.93
N GLY A 534 -6.15 12.46 -27.95
CA GLY A 534 -5.89 13.65 -28.77
C GLY A 534 -6.39 14.97 -28.19
N ALA A 535 -7.16 14.97 -27.09
CA ALA A 535 -7.50 16.20 -26.39
C ALA A 535 -6.23 16.83 -25.77
N CYS A 536 -6.09 18.13 -25.95
CA CYS A 536 -5.06 18.95 -25.33
C CYS A 536 -5.59 19.72 -24.11
N ILE A 537 -4.75 19.87 -23.09
CA ILE A 537 -4.88 20.84 -21.99
C ILE A 537 -3.73 21.85 -22.14
N THR A 538 -4.05 23.14 -22.11
CA THR A 538 -3.06 24.24 -22.15
C THR A 538 -3.09 25.00 -20.83
N TYR A 539 -1.94 25.18 -20.21
CA TYR A 539 -1.72 25.88 -18.94
C TYR A 539 -1.11 27.26 -19.16
N GLN A 540 -1.53 28.26 -18.39
CA GLN A 540 -0.98 29.62 -18.42
C GLN A 540 -0.85 30.18 -17.00
N CYS A 541 0.15 31.01 -16.76
CA CYS A 541 0.41 31.61 -15.45
C CYS A 541 -0.22 33.00 -15.30
N ASP A 542 -0.47 33.40 -14.05
CA ASP A 542 -0.97 34.72 -13.71
C ASP A 542 0.10 35.81 -13.92
N PRO A 543 -0.30 37.07 -14.19
CA PRO A 543 0.65 38.17 -14.43
C PRO A 543 1.67 38.35 -13.30
N GLY A 544 2.95 38.21 -13.63
CA GLY A 544 4.07 38.23 -12.68
C GLY A 544 4.71 36.86 -12.41
N TYR A 545 4.25 35.81 -13.07
CA TYR A 545 4.81 34.45 -12.99
C TYR A 545 5.15 33.93 -14.40
N ASP A 546 6.21 33.13 -14.53
CA ASP A 546 6.61 32.42 -15.76
C ASP A 546 6.26 30.93 -15.67
N LEU A 547 6.03 30.29 -16.81
CA LEU A 547 5.59 28.89 -16.85
C LEU A 547 6.77 27.93 -17.01
N VAL A 548 7.05 27.17 -15.95
CA VAL A 548 8.13 26.18 -15.91
C VAL A 548 7.56 24.79 -16.23
N GLY A 549 7.75 24.35 -17.47
CA GLY A 549 7.34 23.02 -17.95
C GLY A 549 6.89 23.05 -19.41
N ARG A 550 5.98 22.14 -19.82
CA ARG A 550 5.29 22.24 -21.11
C ARG A 550 3.98 23.01 -20.92
N GLU A 551 3.78 24.04 -21.75
CA GLU A 551 2.53 24.82 -21.79
C GLU A 551 1.33 23.95 -22.16
N THR A 552 1.49 23.02 -23.11
CA THR A 552 0.41 22.13 -23.57
C THR A 552 0.74 20.65 -23.37
N LEU A 553 -0.22 19.92 -22.80
CA LEU A 553 -0.22 18.47 -22.63
C LEU A 553 -1.26 17.86 -23.58
N THR A 554 -0.98 16.68 -24.12
CA THR A 554 -1.90 15.95 -25.02
C THR A 554 -2.19 14.55 -24.46
N CYS A 555 -3.46 14.14 -24.48
CA CYS A 555 -3.88 12.80 -24.09
C CYS A 555 -3.46 11.79 -25.17
N GLN A 556 -2.61 10.83 -24.80
CA GLN A 556 -1.97 9.88 -25.71
C GLN A 556 -2.82 8.61 -25.93
N LEU A 557 -2.40 7.73 -26.85
CA LEU A 557 -3.20 6.55 -27.27
C LEU A 557 -3.39 5.51 -26.15
N ASP A 558 -2.43 5.45 -25.24
CA ASP A 558 -2.37 4.66 -24.00
C ASP A 558 -3.17 5.27 -22.83
N LEU A 559 -3.81 6.44 -23.03
CA LEU A 559 -4.54 7.22 -22.03
C LEU A 559 -3.66 7.85 -20.94
N SER A 560 -2.36 8.05 -21.22
CA SER A 560 -1.48 8.89 -20.41
C SER A 560 -1.38 10.33 -20.97
N TRP A 561 -0.85 11.25 -20.17
CA TRP A 561 -0.54 12.61 -20.61
C TRP A 561 0.92 12.71 -21.08
N SER A 562 1.14 13.42 -22.19
CA SER A 562 2.46 13.58 -22.84
C SER A 562 3.61 14.11 -21.98
N SER A 563 3.30 14.70 -20.81
CA SER A 563 4.25 15.01 -19.74
C SER A 563 3.49 15.34 -18.45
N GLN A 564 4.21 15.54 -17.34
CA GLN A 564 3.64 16.05 -16.08
C GLN A 564 3.16 17.52 -16.21
N PRO A 565 2.26 18.00 -15.32
CA PRO A 565 1.85 19.40 -15.28
C PRO A 565 3.03 20.38 -15.06
N PRO A 566 3.00 21.57 -15.68
CA PRO A 566 3.95 22.65 -15.38
C PRO A 566 3.64 23.33 -14.04
N PHE A 567 4.52 24.23 -13.59
CA PHE A 567 4.27 25.11 -12.45
C PHE A 567 4.65 26.56 -12.76
N CYS A 568 4.10 27.51 -12.00
CA CYS A 568 4.32 28.95 -12.19
C CYS A 568 5.36 29.49 -11.20
N GLU A 569 6.50 29.97 -11.70
CA GLU A 569 7.57 30.57 -10.88
C GLU A 569 7.47 32.10 -10.89
N LYS A 570 7.66 32.74 -9.73
CA LYS A 570 7.43 34.18 -9.57
C LYS A 570 8.58 35.02 -10.15
N ILE A 571 8.29 35.83 -11.16
CA ILE A 571 9.28 36.73 -11.78
C ILE A 571 9.41 38.01 -10.96
N MET A 572 10.64 38.35 -10.58
CA MET A 572 10.96 39.60 -9.90
C MET A 572 11.86 40.47 -10.79
N TYR A 573 11.27 41.49 -11.40
CA TYR A 573 11.96 42.47 -12.24
C TYR A 573 12.56 43.60 -11.41
N CYS A 574 13.68 44.15 -11.87
CA CYS A 574 14.37 45.28 -11.30
C CYS A 574 14.22 46.51 -12.20
N SER A 575 13.88 47.67 -11.63
CA SER A 575 13.84 48.94 -12.35
C SER A 575 15.22 49.26 -12.95
N ASP A 576 15.28 49.75 -14.20
CA ASP A 576 16.54 50.21 -14.80
C ASP A 576 17.15 51.33 -13.94
N PRO A 577 18.38 51.17 -13.40
CA PRO A 577 19.00 52.15 -12.52
C PRO A 577 19.52 53.39 -13.27
N GLY A 578 19.57 53.35 -14.60
CA GLY A 578 19.92 54.47 -15.47
C GLY A 578 21.29 54.35 -16.16
N HIS A 579 21.68 55.46 -16.80
CA HIS A 579 22.95 55.63 -17.50
C HIS A 579 23.84 56.62 -16.74
N VAL A 580 25.15 56.42 -16.85
CA VAL A 580 26.17 57.30 -16.25
C VAL A 580 26.85 58.06 -17.38
N GLU A 581 26.83 59.39 -17.31
CA GLU A 581 27.48 60.23 -18.32
C GLU A 581 28.98 59.93 -18.40
N HIS A 582 29.52 60.01 -19.62
CA HIS A 582 30.91 59.64 -19.93
C HIS A 582 31.30 58.20 -19.54
N ALA A 583 30.34 57.26 -19.47
CA ALA A 583 30.58 55.84 -19.26
C ALA A 583 29.90 54.95 -20.32
N THR A 584 30.39 53.71 -20.41
CA THR A 584 29.72 52.57 -21.05
C THR A 584 29.15 51.64 -19.98
N ARG A 585 28.03 50.96 -20.27
CA ARG A 585 27.44 49.92 -19.40
C ARG A 585 27.32 48.59 -20.12
N SER A 586 27.73 47.50 -19.48
CA SER A 586 27.47 46.12 -19.90
C SER A 586 26.52 45.45 -18.91
N LEU A 587 25.58 44.64 -19.40
CA LEU A 587 24.58 43.92 -18.60
C LEU A 587 24.79 42.41 -18.74
N SER A 588 24.57 41.65 -17.67
CA SER A 588 24.57 40.18 -17.73
C SER A 588 23.30 39.59 -18.36
N ASP A 589 22.16 40.26 -18.20
CA ASP A 589 20.85 39.88 -18.75
C ASP A 589 20.08 41.15 -19.18
N PRO A 590 19.58 41.25 -20.41
CA PRO A 590 18.78 42.40 -20.86
C PRO A 590 17.39 42.49 -20.21
N LYS A 591 16.87 41.44 -19.55
CA LYS A 591 15.56 41.42 -18.89
C LYS A 591 15.54 42.05 -17.47
N LEU A 592 16.69 42.42 -16.91
CA LEU A 592 16.82 43.02 -15.56
C LEU A 592 16.14 42.20 -14.45
N LEU A 593 16.32 40.87 -14.48
CA LEU A 593 15.84 39.96 -13.44
C LEU A 593 16.69 40.07 -12.15
N VAL A 594 16.16 39.65 -11.01
CA VAL A 594 16.96 39.44 -9.78
C VAL A 594 18.17 38.55 -10.09
N GLY A 595 19.37 38.98 -9.66
CA GLY A 595 20.65 38.37 -10.02
C GLY A 595 21.39 39.07 -11.16
N THR A 596 20.72 39.93 -11.94
CA THR A 596 21.37 40.71 -13.02
C THR A 596 22.46 41.61 -12.46
N THR A 597 23.63 41.62 -13.11
CA THR A 597 24.71 42.58 -12.86
C THR A 597 24.81 43.58 -14.00
N ILE A 598 25.14 44.82 -13.65
CA ILE A 598 25.49 45.89 -14.60
C ILE A 598 26.87 46.41 -14.21
N GLN A 599 27.82 46.35 -15.14
CA GLN A 599 29.16 46.87 -14.97
C GLN A 599 29.33 48.16 -15.78
N TYR A 600 29.89 49.19 -15.14
CA TYR A 600 30.16 50.50 -15.73
C TYR A 600 31.66 50.69 -15.92
N SER A 601 32.04 51.25 -17.07
CA SER A 601 33.42 51.64 -17.38
C SER A 601 33.44 53.05 -17.95
N CYS A 602 34.21 53.95 -17.34
CA CYS A 602 34.36 55.31 -17.85
C CYS A 602 35.06 55.34 -19.21
N ASN A 603 34.74 56.37 -20.00
CA ASN A 603 35.41 56.68 -21.24
C ASN A 603 36.80 57.29 -20.97
N THR A 604 37.69 57.25 -21.96
CA THR A 604 39.07 57.78 -21.85
C THR A 604 39.09 59.25 -21.40
N GLY A 605 39.90 59.59 -20.40
CA GLY A 605 39.97 60.93 -19.80
C GLY A 605 39.14 61.12 -18.52
N PHE A 606 38.40 60.08 -18.09
CA PHE A 606 37.55 60.10 -16.91
C PHE A 606 37.85 58.94 -15.97
N ILE A 607 37.89 59.22 -14.66
CA ILE A 607 38.11 58.25 -13.58
C ILE A 607 36.76 57.89 -12.94
N LEU A 608 36.57 56.61 -12.65
CA LEU A 608 35.38 56.09 -11.99
C LEU A 608 35.41 56.38 -10.48
N GLN A 609 34.40 57.09 -9.99
CA GLN A 609 34.14 57.37 -8.59
C GLN A 609 32.91 56.58 -8.13
N GLY A 610 33.13 55.43 -7.50
CA GLY A 610 32.07 54.55 -6.99
C GLY A 610 32.37 53.06 -7.21
N GLY A 611 31.36 52.21 -7.03
CA GLY A 611 31.45 50.79 -7.37
C GLY A 611 31.31 50.57 -8.88
N ALA A 612 32.22 49.82 -9.49
CA ALA A 612 32.20 49.53 -10.93
C ALA A 612 31.09 48.58 -11.36
N THR A 613 30.54 47.77 -10.44
CA THR A 613 29.48 46.81 -10.73
C THR A 613 28.36 46.95 -9.71
N ILE A 614 27.12 46.98 -10.19
CA ILE A 614 25.91 46.91 -9.37
C ILE A 614 25.15 45.62 -9.67
N THR A 615 24.58 45.00 -8.65
CA THR A 615 23.80 43.76 -8.77
C THR A 615 22.39 44.01 -8.27
N CYS A 616 21.36 43.51 -8.96
CA CYS A 616 20.02 43.52 -8.40
C CYS A 616 19.79 42.30 -7.52
N TYR A 617 19.24 42.49 -6.32
CA TYR A 617 18.89 41.41 -5.41
C TYR A 617 17.45 41.56 -4.90
N GLY A 618 16.78 40.42 -4.70
CA GLY A 618 15.46 40.37 -4.08
C GLY A 618 15.55 40.61 -2.58
N ARG A 619 14.51 41.23 -2.00
CA ARG A 619 14.37 41.42 -0.56
C ARG A 619 12.93 41.17 -0.16
N GLU A 620 12.70 40.25 0.77
CA GLU A 620 11.36 39.98 1.28
C GLU A 620 11.11 40.70 2.63
N PRO A 621 9.94 41.35 2.83
CA PRO A 621 8.96 41.79 1.84
C PRO A 621 9.34 43.17 1.26
N GLY A 622 9.57 43.27 -0.05
CA GLY A 622 9.90 44.52 -0.71
C GLY A 622 10.09 44.39 -2.22
N THR A 623 10.24 45.52 -2.91
CA THR A 623 10.69 45.57 -4.30
C THR A 623 12.18 45.16 -4.38
N PRO A 624 12.62 44.48 -5.46
CA PRO A 624 14.05 44.27 -5.70
C PRO A 624 14.86 45.58 -5.72
N VAL A 625 16.10 45.54 -5.24
CA VAL A 625 16.96 46.72 -5.09
C VAL A 625 18.35 46.45 -5.65
N TRP A 626 18.99 47.48 -6.19
CA TRP A 626 20.40 47.45 -6.59
C TRP A 626 21.33 47.57 -5.38
N THR A 627 22.48 46.88 -5.40
CA THR A 627 23.46 46.85 -4.30
C THR A 627 24.05 48.21 -3.92
N SER A 628 24.06 49.19 -4.84
CA SER A 628 24.53 50.55 -4.59
C SER A 628 23.91 51.54 -5.56
N HIS A 629 24.11 52.83 -5.30
CA HIS A 629 23.83 53.91 -6.26
C HIS A 629 24.76 53.82 -7.48
N LEU A 630 24.40 54.54 -8.55
CA LEU A 630 25.24 54.69 -9.74
C LEU A 630 26.61 55.30 -9.38
N PRO A 631 27.71 54.86 -10.02
CA PRO A 631 29.00 55.55 -9.94
C PRO A 631 28.98 56.83 -10.80
N HIS A 632 29.95 57.72 -10.58
CA HIS A 632 30.18 58.90 -11.41
C HIS A 632 31.50 58.80 -12.15
N CYS A 633 31.57 59.31 -13.38
CA CYS A 633 32.81 59.48 -14.14
C CYS A 633 33.25 60.95 -14.06
N VAL A 634 34.37 61.22 -13.39
CA VAL A 634 34.91 62.58 -13.19
C VAL A 634 36.17 62.78 -14.04
N SER A 635 36.37 63.96 -14.62
CA SER A 635 37.52 64.20 -15.51
C SER A 635 38.84 64.18 -14.75
N GLU A 636 39.88 63.63 -15.37
CA GLU A 636 41.22 63.50 -14.76
C GLU A 636 41.79 64.83 -14.24
N ASP A 637 41.54 65.94 -14.96
CA ASP A 637 41.93 67.30 -14.54
C ASP A 637 41.27 67.72 -13.21
N SER A 638 40.02 67.31 -12.96
CA SER A 638 39.23 67.76 -11.80
C SER A 638 39.63 67.09 -10.47
N VAL A 639 40.26 65.92 -10.54
CA VAL A 639 40.69 65.14 -9.36
C VAL A 639 42.21 65.15 -9.16
N SER A 640 42.97 65.78 -10.06
CA SER A 640 44.42 65.88 -9.97
C SER A 640 44.88 66.93 -8.96
N CYS A 641 46.05 66.73 -8.36
CA CYS A 641 46.74 67.76 -7.59
C CYS A 641 47.60 68.64 -8.50
N GLU A 642 47.50 69.97 -8.39
CA GLU A 642 48.43 70.90 -9.06
C GLU A 642 49.84 70.81 -8.46
N ASN A 643 50.86 71.03 -9.29
CA ASN A 643 52.26 71.07 -8.84
C ASN A 643 52.49 72.22 -7.85
N PRO A 644 52.96 71.95 -6.61
CA PRO A 644 53.13 72.99 -5.58
C PRO A 644 54.41 73.83 -5.76
N GLY A 645 55.24 73.54 -6.77
CA GLY A 645 56.45 74.29 -7.09
C GLY A 645 57.74 73.54 -6.78
N VAL A 646 58.86 74.28 -6.65
CA VAL A 646 60.17 73.77 -6.21
C VAL A 646 60.63 74.56 -4.99
N PRO A 647 61.22 73.92 -3.96
CA PRO A 647 61.74 74.64 -2.80
C PRO A 647 62.89 75.58 -3.20
N ASP A 648 62.99 76.75 -2.55
CA ASP A 648 64.14 77.63 -2.70
C ASP A 648 65.44 76.88 -2.38
N ASN A 649 66.42 76.89 -3.28
CA ASN A 649 67.64 76.07 -3.21
C ASN A 649 67.44 74.54 -3.30
N GLY A 650 66.36 74.09 -3.95
CA GLY A 650 66.13 72.68 -4.30
C GLY A 650 65.54 72.47 -5.70
N TYR A 651 65.27 71.22 -6.04
CA TYR A 651 64.63 70.80 -7.28
C TYR A 651 63.70 69.59 -7.07
N GLN A 652 62.82 69.34 -8.04
CA GLN A 652 61.91 68.18 -8.05
C GLN A 652 62.40 67.11 -9.03
N ILE A 653 62.23 65.82 -8.70
CA ILE A 653 62.75 64.71 -9.53
C ILE A 653 61.95 64.52 -10.82
N LEU A 654 60.62 64.66 -10.77
CA LEU A 654 59.73 64.46 -11.92
C LEU A 654 58.64 65.54 -11.94
N SER A 655 58.84 66.57 -12.77
CA SER A 655 57.88 67.67 -12.92
C SER A 655 56.74 67.30 -13.88
N LYS A 656 55.52 67.23 -13.35
CA LYS A 656 54.26 67.29 -14.10
C LYS A 656 53.51 68.57 -13.75
N ARG A 657 52.56 68.99 -14.59
CA ARG A 657 51.62 70.09 -14.24
C ARG A 657 50.56 69.62 -13.23
N LEU A 658 50.07 68.41 -13.43
CA LEU A 658 49.02 67.75 -12.67
C LEU A 658 49.50 66.34 -12.29
N TYR A 659 49.13 65.88 -11.10
CA TYR A 659 49.43 64.55 -10.59
C TYR A 659 48.13 63.84 -10.22
N LEU A 660 47.96 62.60 -10.69
CA LEU A 660 46.75 61.82 -10.44
C LEU A 660 46.71 61.34 -8.97
N PRO A 661 45.51 61.13 -8.39
CA PRO A 661 45.37 60.53 -7.07
C PRO A 661 46.17 59.22 -6.94
N GLY A 662 47.08 59.17 -5.97
CA GLY A 662 47.98 58.04 -5.78
C GLY A 662 49.41 58.23 -6.33
N GLU A 663 49.67 59.25 -7.15
CA GLU A 663 51.03 59.59 -7.58
C GLU A 663 51.81 60.37 -6.51
N SER A 664 53.13 60.22 -6.50
CA SER A 664 54.03 60.92 -5.57
C SER A 664 55.02 61.84 -6.29
N LEU A 665 55.31 62.99 -5.68
CA LEU A 665 56.29 63.98 -6.11
C LEU A 665 57.43 64.07 -5.08
N THR A 666 58.66 63.85 -5.54
CA THR A 666 59.88 63.81 -4.70
C THR A 666 60.76 65.03 -4.91
N PHE A 667 61.32 65.57 -3.83
CA PHE A 667 62.17 66.77 -3.81
C PHE A 667 63.61 66.48 -3.36
N VAL A 668 64.56 67.31 -3.80
CA VAL A 668 65.99 67.21 -3.48
C VAL A 668 66.60 68.60 -3.29
N CYS A 669 67.43 68.79 -2.26
CA CYS A 669 68.14 70.06 -2.02
C CYS A 669 69.45 70.17 -2.81
N TYR A 670 69.89 71.40 -3.08
CA TYR A 670 71.26 71.65 -3.53
C TYR A 670 72.27 71.53 -2.38
N GLN A 671 73.54 71.28 -2.74
CA GLN A 671 74.61 70.97 -1.80
C GLN A 671 74.83 72.09 -0.76
N GLY A 672 74.71 71.75 0.52
CA GLY A 672 74.80 72.69 1.65
C GLY A 672 73.47 73.01 2.35
N TYR A 673 72.34 72.54 1.78
CA TYR A 673 71.01 72.67 2.35
C TYR A 673 70.41 71.30 2.68
N GLU A 674 69.61 71.23 3.74
CA GLU A 674 68.89 70.02 4.18
C GLU A 674 67.38 70.24 4.04
N LEU A 675 66.63 69.18 3.72
CA LEU A 675 65.20 69.27 3.42
C LEU A 675 64.37 69.15 4.70
N ILE A 676 63.66 70.22 5.08
CA ILE A 676 62.74 70.23 6.21
C ILE A 676 61.32 69.94 5.70
N GLY A 677 60.87 68.70 5.90
CA GLY A 677 59.58 68.17 5.48
C GLY A 677 59.72 66.72 5.02
N GLU A 678 58.65 66.16 4.44
CA GLU A 678 58.75 64.84 3.81
C GLU A 678 59.47 64.93 2.45
N VAL A 679 60.28 63.92 2.15
CA VAL A 679 61.07 63.88 0.90
C VAL A 679 60.20 63.63 -0.33
N ALA A 680 59.04 63.00 -0.15
CA ALA A 680 58.05 62.79 -1.19
C ALA A 680 56.62 63.00 -0.66
N ILE A 681 55.84 63.81 -1.36
CA ILE A 681 54.43 64.07 -1.08
C ILE A 681 53.56 63.29 -2.07
N LYS A 682 52.38 62.82 -1.65
CA LYS A 682 51.47 62.01 -2.47
C LYS A 682 50.15 62.73 -2.71
N CYS A 683 49.61 62.68 -3.93
CA CYS A 683 48.30 63.27 -4.21
C CYS A 683 47.20 62.38 -3.60
N ILE A 684 46.37 62.96 -2.73
CA ILE A 684 45.22 62.29 -2.09
C ILE A 684 43.94 62.83 -2.72
N LEU A 685 43.04 61.90 -3.11
CA LEU A 685 41.72 62.23 -3.62
C LEU A 685 40.92 62.98 -2.54
N GLY A 686 40.49 64.19 -2.88
CA GLY A 686 39.72 65.08 -2.01
C GLY A 686 38.74 65.91 -2.82
N ASN A 687 38.19 66.97 -2.22
CA ASN A 687 37.35 67.92 -2.93
C ASN A 687 37.61 69.35 -2.41
N PRO A 688 38.67 70.05 -2.91
CA PRO A 688 39.63 69.61 -3.93
C PRO A 688 40.61 68.53 -3.44
N SER A 689 41.23 67.81 -4.38
CA SER A 689 42.37 66.91 -4.08
C SER A 689 43.54 67.69 -3.47
N PHE A 690 44.26 67.04 -2.55
CA PHE A 690 45.28 67.69 -1.74
C PHE A 690 46.52 66.82 -1.59
N TRP A 691 47.66 67.47 -1.37
CA TRP A 691 48.93 66.80 -1.09
C TRP A 691 48.93 66.21 0.32
N SER A 692 49.42 64.98 0.47
CA SER A 692 49.42 64.22 1.72
C SER A 692 50.11 64.93 2.88
N GLU A 693 51.13 65.74 2.56
CA GLU A 693 51.93 66.49 3.50
C GLU A 693 52.22 67.89 2.97
N ARG A 694 52.71 68.77 3.85
CA ARG A 694 53.02 70.16 3.49
C ARG A 694 54.25 70.24 2.58
N PHE A 695 54.26 71.27 1.75
CA PHE A 695 55.40 71.60 0.87
C PHE A 695 56.71 71.77 1.69
N PRO A 696 57.77 71.02 1.38
CA PRO A 696 59.02 71.04 2.15
C PRO A 696 59.88 72.26 1.81
N ILE A 697 60.77 72.63 2.74
CA ILE A 697 61.63 73.82 2.62
C ILE A 697 63.09 73.39 2.77
N ALA A 698 63.98 73.85 1.87
CA ALA A 698 65.42 73.62 2.03
C ALA A 698 66.01 74.67 2.98
N HIS A 699 66.67 74.22 4.05
CA HIS A 699 67.28 75.11 5.05
C HIS A 699 68.81 74.99 5.04
N PHE A 700 69.50 76.12 5.21
CA PHE A 700 70.97 76.15 5.27
C PHE A 700 71.47 75.63 6.62
N CYS A 701 72.35 74.63 6.63
CA CYS A 701 72.77 73.98 7.86
C CYS A 701 73.98 74.67 8.51
N GLN A 702 73.75 75.36 9.62
CA GLN A 702 74.79 75.95 10.47
C GLN A 702 74.85 75.21 11.82
N SER A 703 76.06 74.98 12.32
CA SER A 703 76.30 73.95 13.35
C SER A 703 76.11 74.43 14.80
N GLY A 704 75.14 73.84 15.51
CA GLY A 704 75.37 73.43 16.91
C GLY A 704 74.30 73.73 17.97
N HIS A 705 74.26 72.79 18.93
CA HIS A 705 73.74 72.87 20.30
C HIS A 705 72.26 72.58 20.64
N LYS A 706 72.10 72.05 21.87
CA LYS A 706 70.98 71.28 22.41
C LYS A 706 70.05 72.14 23.29
N GLN A 707 68.79 71.74 23.47
CA GLN A 707 68.31 71.21 24.78
C GLN A 707 66.88 70.60 24.73
N THR A 708 66.48 69.97 25.84
CA THR A 708 65.26 69.14 26.03
C THR A 708 64.37 69.72 27.14
N TYR A 709 63.06 69.37 27.20
CA TYR A 709 62.39 68.86 28.43
C TYR A 709 60.98 68.25 28.19
N ASN A 710 60.27 67.91 29.28
CA ASN A 710 59.22 66.87 29.42
C ASN A 710 57.90 67.35 30.10
N SER A 711 56.84 66.50 30.02
CA SER A 711 55.71 66.35 30.98
C SER A 711 54.53 67.37 30.90
N ARG A 712 53.31 67.17 31.47
CA ARG A 712 52.64 66.04 32.18
C ARG A 712 51.08 66.12 32.12
N GLU A 713 50.38 65.31 32.92
CA GLU A 713 48.92 65.01 32.89
C GLU A 713 48.00 65.81 33.87
N ARG A 714 46.66 65.64 33.67
CA ARG A 714 45.59 65.32 34.68
C ARG A 714 44.81 66.42 35.45
N TYR A 715 43.46 66.33 35.43
CA TYR A 715 42.47 66.33 36.56
C TYR A 715 41.02 66.48 35.98
N VAL A 716 39.85 65.94 36.42
CA VAL A 716 39.36 64.93 37.43
C VAL A 716 38.43 65.46 38.56
N ASN A 717 37.11 65.27 38.44
CA ASN A 717 36.09 65.09 39.51
C ASN A 717 34.69 64.71 38.90
N LYS A 718 33.65 64.11 39.51
CA LYS A 718 33.42 63.23 40.71
C LYS A 718 32.25 63.70 41.63
N PHE A 719 31.71 62.76 42.42
CA PHE A 719 30.64 62.79 43.47
C PHE A 719 29.20 62.50 42.95
N ASN A 720 28.48 61.42 43.35
CA ASN A 720 28.06 60.84 44.66
C ASN A 720 26.68 61.36 45.12
N THR A 721 25.71 60.62 45.71
CA THR A 721 25.52 59.16 46.02
C THR A 721 24.06 58.88 46.51
N LYS A 722 23.68 57.58 46.66
CA LYS A 722 22.63 56.97 47.55
C LYS A 722 21.14 56.82 47.09
N SER A 723 20.79 55.58 46.67
CA SER A 723 19.99 54.58 47.44
C SER A 723 18.53 54.86 47.89
N SER A 724 17.52 54.13 47.33
CA SER A 724 16.76 53.04 48.02
C SER A 724 15.33 52.70 47.51
N LYS A 725 15.16 51.47 46.96
CA LYS A 725 13.99 50.52 47.04
C LYS A 725 12.65 50.71 46.29
N THR A 726 12.06 49.53 45.97
CA THR A 726 10.65 49.16 45.63
C THR A 726 9.99 49.83 44.41
N SER A 727 9.56 49.12 43.36
CA SER A 727 8.65 47.95 43.36
C SER A 727 9.04 46.81 42.41
N ILE A 728 8.51 45.61 42.63
CA ILE A 728 8.72 44.38 41.81
C ILE A 728 7.38 43.76 41.35
N SER A 729 6.24 44.45 41.56
CA SER A 729 4.90 43.90 41.30
C SER A 729 4.52 43.73 39.82
N GLU A 730 5.12 44.49 38.91
CA GLU A 730 4.63 44.57 37.51
C GLU A 730 5.29 43.54 36.57
N PHE A 731 6.55 43.16 36.82
CA PHE A 731 7.28 42.24 35.93
C PHE A 731 6.83 40.77 36.04
N VAL A 732 6.21 40.39 37.17
CA VAL A 732 5.74 39.00 37.39
C VAL A 732 4.43 38.72 36.64
N PHE A 733 3.54 39.71 36.56
CA PHE A 733 2.23 39.55 35.93
C PHE A 733 2.33 39.31 34.42
N LEU A 734 3.24 40.03 33.75
CA LEU A 734 3.44 39.93 32.29
C LEU A 734 3.92 38.53 31.87
N CYS A 735 4.83 37.92 32.63
CA CYS A 735 5.36 36.59 32.37
C CYS A 735 4.31 35.48 32.55
N VAL A 736 3.40 35.61 33.53
CA VAL A 736 2.31 34.63 33.74
C VAL A 736 1.29 34.68 32.60
N CYS A 737 0.92 35.88 32.13
CA CYS A 737 0.03 36.02 30.98
C CYS A 737 0.61 35.40 29.69
N LEU A 738 1.91 35.56 29.44
CA LEU A 738 2.59 34.95 28.29
C LEU A 738 2.58 33.41 28.34
N PHE A 739 2.78 32.81 29.51
CA PHE A 739 2.82 31.35 29.65
C PHE A 739 1.45 30.69 29.43
N LEU A 740 0.37 31.33 29.89
CA LEU A 740 -1.01 30.85 29.68
C LEU A 740 -1.44 30.94 28.21
N LEU A 741 -1.04 32.00 27.50
CA LEU A 741 -1.35 32.19 26.09
C LEU A 741 -0.73 31.09 25.21
N ILE A 742 0.49 30.65 25.52
CA ILE A 742 1.18 29.54 24.83
C ILE A 742 0.44 28.21 25.04
N MET A 743 -0.09 27.95 26.25
CA MET A 743 -0.89 26.75 26.52
C MET A 743 -2.23 26.76 25.76
N CYS A 744 -2.94 27.89 25.72
CA CYS A 744 -4.20 27.99 24.97
C CYS A 744 -4.03 27.79 23.46
N ILE A 745 -2.89 28.17 22.89
CA ILE A 745 -2.58 27.92 21.46
C ILE A 745 -2.31 26.43 21.21
N ARG A 746 -1.57 25.75 22.08
CA ARG A 746 -1.29 24.30 21.93
C ARG A 746 -2.53 23.42 22.08
N CYS A 747 -3.55 23.83 22.84
CA CYS A 747 -4.81 23.09 22.97
C CYS A 747 -5.81 23.30 21.83
N ARG A 748 -5.49 24.07 20.78
CA ARG A 748 -6.40 24.30 19.63
C ARG A 748 -5.99 23.63 18.31
N TYR A 749 -4.88 22.90 18.28
CA TYR A 749 -4.35 22.30 17.04
C TYR A 749 -4.40 20.75 17.02
N ASN A 750 -5.29 20.13 17.81
CA ASN A 750 -5.43 18.68 17.84
C ASN A 750 -6.89 18.25 18.10
N SER A 751 -7.78 18.55 17.14
CA SER A 751 -9.19 18.11 17.13
C SER A 751 -9.80 18.20 15.73
N ASN A 752 -9.51 17.22 14.86
CA ASN A 752 -10.43 16.68 13.86
C ASN A 752 -9.76 15.52 13.08
N LEU A 753 -10.35 14.32 13.16
CA LEU A 753 -9.91 13.15 12.39
C LEU A 753 -10.43 13.23 10.94
N ARG A 754 -9.61 12.78 9.99
CA ARG A 754 -10.07 12.01 8.81
C ARG A 754 -9.05 10.89 8.55
N LEU A 755 -9.55 9.73 8.11
CA LEU A 755 -8.72 8.54 7.93
C LEU A 755 -7.91 8.63 6.62
N PRO A 756 -6.64 8.17 6.61
CA PRO A 756 -5.96 7.83 5.36
C PRO A 756 -6.49 6.50 4.81
N LEU A 757 -6.56 6.37 3.49
CA LEU A 757 -6.86 5.10 2.82
C LEU A 757 -5.65 4.16 2.87
N ILE A 758 -5.91 2.88 3.09
CA ILE A 758 -4.88 1.83 3.09
C ILE A 758 -4.45 1.56 1.64
N TYR A 759 -3.15 1.70 1.37
CA TYR A 759 -2.49 1.09 0.21
C TYR A 759 -1.51 0.00 0.70
N PRO A 760 -1.33 -1.13 -0.01
CA PRO A 760 -0.58 -2.26 0.52
C PRO A 760 0.94 -2.06 0.49
N HIS A 761 1.64 -2.54 1.53
CA HIS A 761 3.10 -2.66 1.50
C HIS A 761 3.55 -3.90 0.68
N PRO A 762 4.79 -3.93 0.15
CA PRO A 762 5.20 -4.92 -0.86
C PRO A 762 5.44 -6.37 -0.37
N TYR A 763 5.40 -6.62 0.95
CA TYR A 763 5.69 -7.94 1.52
C TYR A 763 4.43 -8.80 1.61
N ARG A 764 4.08 -9.48 0.50
CA ARG A 764 3.00 -10.49 0.46
C ARG A 764 3.44 -11.85 -0.12
N GLN A 765 4.68 -12.24 0.16
CA GLN A 765 5.16 -13.62 0.05
C GLN A 765 6.01 -13.93 1.29
N ILE A 766 5.98 -15.19 1.75
CA ILE A 766 6.48 -15.68 3.06
C ILE A 766 5.53 -15.38 4.24
N THR A 767 4.25 -15.74 4.08
CA THR A 767 3.46 -16.39 5.14
C THR A 767 2.60 -17.46 4.49
N VAL A 768 2.78 -18.72 4.90
CA VAL A 768 1.71 -19.72 4.81
C VAL A 768 0.94 -19.58 6.12
N GLU A 769 -0.36 -19.33 6.05
CA GLU A 769 -1.19 -19.07 7.24
C GLU A 769 -1.46 -20.36 8.03
N THR A 770 -0.46 -20.79 8.79
CA THR A 770 -0.60 -21.73 9.90
C THR A 770 -0.53 -20.95 11.21
N GLU A 771 -1.65 -20.95 11.96
CA GLU A 771 -1.85 -20.31 13.27
C GLU A 771 -2.05 -18.76 13.21
N PHE A 772 -3.15 -18.29 13.80
CA PHE A 772 -3.54 -16.87 13.83
C PHE A 772 -2.85 -16.13 14.98
N ASP A 773 -1.55 -15.87 14.81
CA ASP A 773 -0.80 -14.96 15.68
C ASP A 773 -1.26 -13.52 15.45
N ASN A 774 -1.93 -12.91 16.43
CA ASN A 774 -2.45 -11.55 16.34
C ASN A 774 -1.38 -10.56 16.85
N PRO A 775 -0.73 -9.75 15.98
CA PRO A 775 0.48 -9.02 16.34
C PRO A 775 0.18 -7.74 17.12
N LEU A 776 0.83 -7.58 18.28
CA LEU A 776 0.97 -6.30 18.95
C LEU A 776 2.20 -5.59 18.36
N TYR A 777 1.96 -4.59 17.52
CA TYR A 777 3.00 -3.81 16.84
C TYR A 777 3.77 -2.90 17.82
N GLU A 778 4.77 -3.44 18.51
CA GLU A 778 5.74 -2.66 19.28
C GLU A 778 7.17 -3.09 18.91
N THR A 779 7.74 -2.44 17.88
CA THR A 779 9.10 -2.69 17.40
C THR A 779 10.14 -2.05 18.32
N GLY A 780 10.72 -2.83 19.22
CA GLY A 780 11.84 -2.40 20.06
C GLY A 780 13.11 -2.11 19.27
N GLY A 781 13.87 -1.09 19.69
CA GLY A 781 15.06 -0.60 18.99
C GLY A 781 16.33 -1.45 19.17
N VAL A 782 17.27 -1.26 18.25
CA VAL A 782 18.56 -1.96 18.21
C VAL A 782 19.43 -1.65 19.44
N SER A 783 19.88 -2.69 20.14
CA SER A 783 20.82 -2.59 21.27
C SER A 783 22.23 -3.04 20.87
N SER A 784 23.05 -2.12 20.34
CA SER A 784 24.48 -2.37 20.12
C SER A 784 25.27 -2.23 21.44
N ILE A 785 25.76 -3.33 22.00
CA ILE A 785 26.45 -3.36 23.31
C ILE A 785 27.75 -4.17 23.20
N GLN A 786 28.88 -3.61 23.66
CA GLN A 786 30.21 -4.22 23.60
C GLN A 786 30.66 -4.74 24.99
N PHE A 787 30.54 -6.04 25.24
CA PHE A 787 31.20 -6.74 26.36
C PHE A 787 31.57 -8.18 25.97
N SER A 788 32.47 -8.82 26.71
CA SER A 788 32.94 -10.19 26.45
C SER A 788 31.91 -11.28 26.75
N SER A 789 31.02 -11.04 27.72
CA SER A 789 29.82 -11.85 27.97
C SER A 789 28.65 -10.94 28.36
N ILE A 790 27.47 -11.23 27.83
CA ILE A 790 26.23 -10.47 28.09
C ILE A 790 25.07 -11.45 28.25
N GLU A 791 24.28 -11.26 29.30
CA GLU A 791 22.94 -11.82 29.43
C GLU A 791 21.91 -10.69 29.26
N LEU A 792 21.12 -10.77 28.19
CA LEU A 792 20.00 -9.88 27.90
C LEU A 792 18.70 -10.54 28.32
N ASN A 793 18.06 -10.04 29.38
CA ASN A 793 16.75 -10.51 29.84
C ASN A 793 15.66 -9.59 29.29
N PHE A 794 14.73 -10.15 28.51
CA PHE A 794 13.58 -9.45 27.94
C PHE A 794 12.32 -9.76 28.75
N ASN A 795 11.62 -8.73 29.24
CA ASN A 795 10.29 -8.86 29.82
C ASN A 795 9.25 -8.25 28.86
N LEU A 796 8.50 -9.13 28.20
CA LEU A 796 7.62 -8.77 27.08
C LEU A 796 6.35 -8.05 27.53
N ASP A 797 5.87 -8.26 28.76
CA ASP A 797 4.72 -7.55 29.33
C ASP A 797 5.00 -6.08 29.68
N THR A 798 6.27 -5.68 29.81
CA THR A 798 6.66 -4.32 30.20
C THR A 798 7.59 -3.62 29.19
N ALA A 799 7.84 -4.25 28.04
CA ALA A 799 8.79 -3.81 27.01
C ALA A 799 10.18 -3.43 27.55
N LYS A 800 10.64 -4.11 28.62
CA LYS A 800 11.92 -3.83 29.29
C LYS A 800 12.98 -4.86 28.96
N ILE A 801 14.15 -4.35 28.60
CA ILE A 801 15.40 -5.10 28.47
C ILE A 801 16.24 -4.82 29.72
N THR A 802 16.71 -5.85 30.41
CA THR A 802 17.67 -5.75 31.51
C THR A 802 18.96 -6.50 31.19
N THR A 803 20.08 -5.80 31.29
CA THR A 803 21.44 -6.31 31.04
C THR A 803 22.10 -6.75 32.34
N ASN A 804 22.50 -8.01 32.44
CA ASN A 804 23.45 -8.47 33.45
C ASN A 804 24.84 -8.61 32.83
N THR A 805 25.87 -8.11 33.51
CA THR A 805 27.27 -8.13 33.03
C THR A 805 28.22 -8.57 34.15
N SER A 806 28.90 -9.70 33.97
CA SER A 806 29.96 -10.17 34.86
C SER A 806 31.34 -9.76 34.35
N SER A 807 31.96 -8.75 34.97
CA SER A 807 33.35 -8.39 34.71
C SER A 807 34.30 -9.40 35.36
N VAL A 808 34.80 -10.35 34.58
CA VAL A 808 36.00 -11.14 34.92
C VAL A 808 37.21 -10.25 34.62
N GLY A 809 38.15 -10.16 35.57
CA GLY A 809 39.37 -9.33 35.50
C GLY A 809 40.66 -10.14 35.46
#